data_AF-A0A8D3D682-F1
#
_entry.id   AF-A0A8D3D682-F1
#
_cell.length_a   1.000
_cell.length_b   1.000
_cell.length_c   1.000
_cell.angle_alpha   90.00
_cell.angle_beta   90.00
_cell.angle_gamma   90.00
#
_symmetry.space_group_name_H-M   'P 1'
#
loop_
_entity.id
_entity.type
_entity.pdbx_description
1 polymer ?
#
loop_
_entity_poly.entity_id
_entity_poly.type
_entity_poly.pdbx_seq_one_letter_code
_entity_poly.pdbx_strand_id
1 'polypeptide(L)'
;MYPTALTHLARANPFSAPLFSLKEVEEPRQSLQGQRTRTLAAAATAEEVSCEFGSSKYYALCGFGGILSCGITHTAVVPLDLVKCRLQVNPDKYKSIGTGFALTVREDGVRGLAKGWAPTFIGYSMQGLCKFGFYEVFKIFYSEQLGEENTYLWRTSLYLAASASAEFFADIALAPMEAVKVRIQTQPGFANTLRQAVPKMYKEEGIWAFYKGVVPLWMRQIPYTMMKFACFERTVELLYKYAVPKPRSECSKGEQLVVTFTAGYIAGVFCAIVSHPADSVVSVLNKESGSTAIGVLKKLGPKAAIMSSVLQKLISPQASGPAEPPRNKVTVVGVGQVGMACAVSILLRDLCDELALVDVMEDRLKGEMMDLQHGSLFLKTSKIVADKDYAVTANSRLVVVTAGVRQQEGESRLNLVQRNVNVFKSIIPQIVKHSPNCTLIVVSNPVDVLTYVTWKLSGLPKHRVIGSGTNLDSARFRYLMAERLGIHASSFNGWVLGEHGDTSVPVWSGANVAGVNLQKLNPEIGTDADKEQWKATHKAVVDSAYEVIKLKGYTNWAIGLSVADLTESIIKNMSRVHPVSTMVKDMYGIGDEVFLSLPCVLNSTGVSSVVNMTLTDGEVAQLRKSADTLWGIQKDLQDV
;
A
#
# COMPACT_ATOMS: atom_id res chain seq x y z
N MET A 1 18.29 42.75 26.53
CA MET A 1 18.00 41.38 26.04
C MET A 1 17.23 41.53 24.74
N TYR A 2 17.90 41.26 23.61
CA TYR A 2 17.38 41.46 22.25
C TYR A 2 16.36 40.36 21.87
N PRO A 3 15.24 40.67 21.21
CA PRO A 3 14.51 39.72 20.37
C PRO A 3 14.79 40.00 18.88
N THR A 4 15.24 38.97 18.18
CA THR A 4 15.68 38.97 16.77
C THR A 4 14.52 38.82 15.78
N ALA A 5 14.43 39.80 14.89
CA ALA A 5 14.19 39.72 13.43
C ALA A 5 13.95 38.33 12.79
N LEU A 6 12.74 37.76 12.92
CA LEU A 6 12.30 36.59 12.14
C LEU A 6 10.88 36.73 11.56
N THR A 7 10.25 37.89 11.71
CA THR A 7 8.85 38.13 11.30
C THR A 7 8.69 38.87 9.97
N HIS A 8 9.78 39.30 9.31
CA HIS A 8 9.69 40.06 8.06
C HIS A 8 9.98 39.25 6.77
N LEU A 9 10.53 38.03 6.88
CA LEU A 9 10.86 37.17 5.72
C LEU A 9 9.76 36.17 5.31
N ALA A 10 8.66 36.05 6.08
CA ALA A 10 7.55 35.15 5.76
C ALA A 10 6.44 35.80 4.89
N ARG A 11 6.76 36.87 4.14
CA ARG A 11 5.81 37.61 3.28
C ARG A 11 5.91 37.29 1.78
N ALA A 12 6.74 36.32 1.35
CA ALA A 12 6.87 35.92 -0.05
C ALA A 12 6.33 34.51 -0.33
N ASN A 13 5.58 34.39 -1.43
CA ASN A 13 4.90 33.19 -1.95
C ASN A 13 5.89 32.23 -2.65
N PRO A 14 5.91 30.90 -2.38
CA PRO A 14 6.80 29.97 -3.07
C PRO A 14 6.07 29.03 -4.06
N PHE A 15 5.26 29.56 -4.98
CA PHE A 15 4.94 28.88 -6.25
C PHE A 15 5.53 29.63 -7.45
N SER A 16 6.86 29.76 -7.49
CA SER A 16 7.64 29.99 -8.72
C SER A 16 9.15 29.89 -8.44
N ALA A 17 9.80 28.82 -8.92
CA ALA A 17 11.26 28.72 -9.09
C ALA A 17 11.66 29.41 -10.43
N PRO A 18 12.93 29.86 -10.71
CA PRO A 18 14.18 29.08 -10.58
C PRO A 18 15.51 29.85 -10.25
N LEU A 19 16.59 29.08 -9.99
CA LEU A 19 18.05 29.39 -10.08
C LEU A 19 18.74 30.41 -9.12
N PHE A 20 19.61 29.82 -8.25
CA PHE A 20 20.92 30.24 -7.68
C PHE A 20 21.17 31.40 -6.69
N SER A 21 22.02 31.02 -5.71
CA SER A 21 23.11 31.70 -4.96
C SER A 21 22.81 32.73 -3.85
N LEU A 22 23.26 32.38 -2.63
CA LEU A 22 23.26 33.23 -1.44
C LEU A 22 24.44 34.22 -1.44
N LYS A 23 24.17 35.46 -1.03
CA LYS A 23 25.18 36.41 -0.54
C LYS A 23 24.55 37.26 0.57
N GLU A 24 25.13 37.20 1.77
CA GLU A 24 24.73 37.99 2.94
C GLU A 24 25.25 39.42 2.86
N VAL A 25 24.44 40.44 3.20
CA VAL A 25 24.88 41.71 3.81
C VAL A 25 23.74 42.33 4.67
N GLU A 26 24.16 42.98 5.75
CA GLU A 26 23.51 43.47 6.99
C GLU A 26 22.43 44.57 6.87
N GLU A 27 21.53 44.58 7.87
CA GLU A 27 20.51 45.62 8.16
C GLU A 27 21.05 46.84 8.93
N PRO A 28 20.36 48.00 8.79
CA PRO A 28 20.06 48.84 9.95
C PRO A 28 18.55 49.13 10.12
N ARG A 29 18.14 49.18 11.40
CA ARG A 29 16.77 49.24 11.93
C ARG A 29 16.06 50.60 11.79
N GLN A 30 14.74 50.58 11.58
CA GLN A 30 13.79 51.61 12.06
C GLN A 30 12.36 51.06 12.29
N SER A 31 11.53 51.85 12.99
CA SER A 31 10.51 51.55 14.01
C SER A 31 9.13 50.97 13.63
N LEU A 32 8.53 50.32 14.64
CA LEU A 32 7.19 49.71 14.77
C LEU A 32 5.98 50.59 14.43
N GLN A 33 4.97 50.00 13.75
CA GLN A 33 3.54 50.17 14.06
C GLN A 33 2.68 49.11 13.32
N GLY A 34 1.85 48.37 14.07
CA GLY A 34 0.72 47.56 13.56
C GLY A 34 0.93 46.04 13.47
N GLN A 35 0.82 45.31 14.59
CA GLN A 35 0.65 43.85 14.59
C GLN A 35 -0.83 43.48 14.76
N ARG A 36 -1.42 42.86 13.73
CA ARG A 36 -2.71 42.15 13.80
C ARG A 36 -2.48 40.69 14.19
N THR A 37 -3.03 40.27 15.32
CA THR A 37 -3.03 38.89 15.83
C THR A 37 -3.89 38.00 14.92
N ARG A 38 -3.38 36.83 14.51
CA ARG A 38 -4.10 35.87 13.66
C ARG A 38 -5.03 35.00 14.51
N THR A 39 -6.33 35.23 14.39
CA THR A 39 -7.38 34.48 15.10
C THR A 39 -7.67 33.13 14.42
N LEU A 40 -7.71 32.05 15.20
CA LEU A 40 -8.14 30.72 14.77
C LEU A 40 -9.66 30.71 14.47
N ALA A 41 -10.05 29.90 13.49
CA ALA A 41 -11.19 30.11 12.57
C ALA A 41 -12.64 30.02 13.11
N ALA A 42 -12.90 30.01 14.42
CA ALA A 42 -14.25 29.69 14.91
C ALA A 42 -15.20 30.89 15.12
N ALA A 43 -14.73 32.12 15.33
CA ALA A 43 -15.65 33.24 15.60
C ALA A 43 -15.12 34.59 15.09
N ALA A 44 -15.63 35.04 13.94
CA ALA A 44 -15.51 36.43 13.51
C ALA A 44 -16.92 37.04 13.49
N THR A 45 -17.29 37.71 14.58
CA THR A 45 -18.39 38.68 14.59
C THR A 45 -17.81 40.08 14.55
N ALA A 46 -18.57 41.04 13.99
CA ALA A 46 -18.18 42.45 13.90
C ALA A 46 -17.61 43.00 15.23
N GLU A 47 -16.63 43.89 15.13
CA GLU A 47 -15.79 44.37 16.25
C GLU A 47 -16.59 44.88 17.46
N GLU A 48 -17.83 45.35 17.28
CA GLU A 48 -18.70 45.87 18.35
C GLU A 48 -19.23 44.84 19.36
N VAL A 49 -19.13 43.52 19.10
CA VAL A 49 -19.59 42.46 20.04
C VAL A 49 -18.54 41.36 20.23
N SER A 50 -17.26 41.64 19.98
CA SER A 50 -16.21 40.62 20.11
C SER A 50 -15.81 40.42 21.59
N CYS A 51 -15.93 39.19 22.10
CA CYS A 51 -15.34 38.81 23.39
C CYS A 51 -13.90 38.33 23.17
N GLU A 52 -13.01 38.61 24.12
CA GLU A 52 -11.62 38.16 24.05
C GLU A 52 -11.53 36.62 24.04
N PHE A 53 -10.77 36.06 23.09
CA PHE A 53 -10.59 34.62 22.92
C PHE A 53 -9.92 34.01 24.16
N GLY A 54 -10.48 32.93 24.70
CA GLY A 54 -9.99 32.29 25.93
C GLY A 54 -10.42 32.94 27.24
N SER A 55 -11.20 34.02 27.21
CA SER A 55 -11.78 34.63 28.43
C SER A 55 -12.92 33.77 29.02
N SER A 56 -13.22 33.96 30.31
CA SER A 56 -14.38 33.33 30.96
C SER A 56 -15.70 33.65 30.25
N LYS A 57 -15.80 34.86 29.66
CA LYS A 57 -16.96 35.29 28.87
C LYS A 57 -17.07 34.49 27.55
N TYR A 58 -15.95 34.21 26.90
CA TYR A 58 -15.90 33.39 25.69
C TYR A 58 -16.38 31.95 25.97
N TYR A 59 -15.85 31.28 27.00
CA TYR A 59 -16.29 29.93 27.35
C TYR A 59 -17.78 29.87 27.74
N ALA A 60 -18.27 30.88 28.45
CA ALA A 60 -19.68 30.99 28.79
C ALA A 60 -20.58 31.13 27.55
N LEU A 61 -20.17 31.94 26.57
CA LEU A 61 -20.89 32.08 25.30
C LEU A 61 -20.89 30.78 24.47
N CYS A 62 -19.77 30.06 24.43
CA CYS A 62 -19.69 28.75 23.77
C CYS A 62 -20.59 27.71 24.45
N GLY A 63 -20.59 27.66 25.79
CA GLY A 63 -21.49 26.79 26.56
C GLY A 63 -22.97 27.14 26.36
N PHE A 64 -23.32 28.43 26.37
CA PHE A 64 -24.69 28.89 26.13
C PHE A 64 -25.17 28.61 24.70
N GLY A 65 -24.30 28.83 23.70
CA GLY A 65 -24.55 28.40 22.33
C GLY A 65 -24.75 26.88 22.22
N GLY A 66 -24.00 26.11 23.00
CA GLY A 66 -24.18 24.66 23.17
C GLY A 66 -25.56 24.28 23.71
N ILE A 67 -26.05 24.96 24.76
CA ILE A 67 -27.40 24.76 25.30
C ILE A 67 -28.46 24.99 24.22
N LEU A 68 -28.43 26.15 23.57
CA LEU A 68 -29.44 26.52 22.59
C LEU A 68 -29.42 25.58 21.38
N SER A 69 -28.24 25.27 20.85
CA SER A 69 -28.12 24.41 19.69
C SER A 69 -28.52 22.97 20.00
N CYS A 70 -27.95 22.33 21.03
CA CYS A 70 -28.23 20.93 21.33
C CYS A 70 -29.64 20.74 21.91
N GLY A 71 -30.04 21.56 22.90
CA GLY A 71 -31.32 21.42 23.58
C GLY A 71 -32.50 21.59 22.63
N ILE A 72 -32.51 22.65 21.81
CA ILE A 72 -33.63 22.93 20.89
C ILE A 72 -33.66 21.89 19.76
N THR A 73 -32.52 21.60 19.13
CA THR A 73 -32.49 20.67 17.98
C THR A 73 -32.89 19.25 18.39
N HIS A 74 -32.39 18.73 19.51
CA HIS A 74 -32.75 17.39 19.98
C HIS A 74 -34.21 17.31 20.43
N THR A 75 -34.74 18.39 21.01
CA THR A 75 -36.16 18.47 21.38
C THR A 75 -37.06 18.48 20.13
N ALA A 76 -36.66 19.19 19.08
CA ALA A 76 -37.41 19.25 17.82
C ALA A 76 -37.52 17.88 17.13
N VAL A 77 -36.52 17.00 17.31
CA VAL A 77 -36.51 15.65 16.72
C VAL A 77 -37.05 14.56 17.65
N VAL A 78 -37.57 14.90 18.83
CA VAL A 78 -38.17 13.94 19.78
C VAL A 78 -39.20 13.00 19.14
N PRO A 79 -40.11 13.45 18.25
CA PRO A 79 -41.04 12.55 17.59
C PRO A 79 -40.35 11.43 16.80
N LEU A 80 -39.24 11.75 16.13
CA LEU A 80 -38.44 10.78 15.37
C LEU A 80 -37.63 9.87 16.30
N ASP A 81 -37.02 10.44 17.35
CA ASP A 81 -36.25 9.69 18.35
C ASP A 81 -37.13 8.67 19.08
N LEU A 82 -38.36 9.06 19.43
CA LEU A 82 -39.34 8.18 20.05
C LEU A 82 -39.70 6.99 19.17
N VAL A 83 -40.01 7.24 17.88
CA VAL A 83 -40.33 6.18 16.92
C VAL A 83 -39.13 5.25 16.72
N LYS A 84 -37.92 5.82 16.61
CA LYS A 84 -36.67 5.05 16.51
C LYS A 84 -36.45 4.16 17.73
N CYS A 85 -36.60 4.68 18.94
CA CYS A 85 -36.43 3.90 20.17
C CYS A 85 -37.44 2.74 20.26
N ARG A 86 -38.71 2.98 19.89
CA ARG A 86 -39.75 1.94 19.84
C ARG A 86 -39.46 0.86 18.81
N LEU A 87 -39.00 1.26 17.62
CA LEU A 87 -38.56 0.36 16.55
C LEU A 87 -37.40 -0.54 17.00
N GLN A 88 -36.45 0.01 17.75
CA GLN A 88 -35.30 -0.74 18.26
C GLN A 88 -35.68 -1.75 19.35
N VAL A 89 -36.68 -1.44 20.18
CA VAL A 89 -37.10 -2.31 21.29
C VAL A 89 -38.12 -3.35 20.86
N ASN A 90 -39.01 -3.06 19.91
CA ASN A 90 -40.02 -4.00 19.43
C ASN A 90 -40.14 -3.99 17.89
N PRO A 91 -39.18 -4.62 17.18
CA PRO A 91 -39.13 -4.62 15.72
C PRO A 91 -40.29 -5.41 15.08
N ASP A 92 -40.93 -6.33 15.80
CA ASP A 92 -42.07 -7.08 15.30
C ASP A 92 -43.34 -6.22 15.22
N LYS A 93 -43.51 -5.32 16.21
CA LYS A 93 -44.63 -4.38 16.29
C LYS A 93 -44.45 -3.17 15.38
N TYR A 94 -43.24 -2.62 15.31
CA TYR A 94 -42.92 -1.45 14.51
C TYR A 94 -42.05 -1.87 13.33
N LYS A 95 -42.60 -1.92 12.10
CA LYS A 95 -41.86 -2.43 10.93
C LYS A 95 -41.10 -1.36 10.14
N SER A 96 -41.52 -0.10 10.25
CA SER A 96 -40.90 1.03 9.57
C SER A 96 -41.15 2.33 10.34
N ILE A 97 -40.41 3.39 10.01
CA ILE A 97 -40.61 4.72 10.60
C ILE A 97 -42.04 5.23 10.36
N GLY A 98 -42.55 5.11 9.12
CA GLY A 98 -43.91 5.54 8.78
C GLY A 98 -44.98 4.78 9.56
N THR A 99 -44.85 3.44 9.65
CA THR A 99 -45.73 2.61 10.47
C THR A 99 -45.61 2.96 11.95
N GLY A 100 -44.42 3.31 12.43
CA GLY A 100 -44.17 3.70 13.81
C GLY A 100 -44.80 5.01 14.22
N PHE A 101 -44.80 6.02 13.34
CA PHE A 101 -45.56 7.25 13.54
C PHE A 101 -47.07 6.98 13.60
N ALA A 102 -47.60 6.26 12.61
CA ALA A 102 -49.04 5.94 12.54
C ALA A 102 -49.52 5.17 13.77
N LEU A 103 -48.77 4.15 14.20
CA LEU A 103 -49.12 3.33 15.35
C LEU A 103 -49.02 4.13 16.66
N THR A 104 -48.00 4.98 16.80
CA THR A 104 -47.85 5.83 17.99
C THR A 104 -48.99 6.83 18.12
N VAL A 105 -49.41 7.46 17.01
CA VAL A 105 -50.57 8.37 17.03
C VAL A 105 -51.87 7.62 17.33
N ARG A 106 -52.02 6.38 16.83
CA ARG A 106 -53.19 5.55 17.08
C ARG A 106 -53.29 5.07 18.54
N GLU A 107 -52.17 4.73 19.17
CA GLU A 107 -52.14 4.17 20.53
C GLU A 107 -52.04 5.25 21.63
N ASP A 108 -51.22 6.29 21.43
CA ASP A 108 -50.92 7.32 22.44
C ASP A 108 -51.48 8.71 22.09
N GLY A 109 -52.10 8.87 20.93
CA GLY A 109 -52.54 10.17 20.40
C GLY A 109 -51.37 11.05 19.93
N VAL A 110 -51.69 12.22 19.37
CA VAL A 110 -50.70 13.18 18.85
C VAL A 110 -49.74 13.68 19.94
N ARG A 111 -50.23 13.83 21.18
CA ARG A 111 -49.41 14.21 22.34
C ARG A 111 -48.40 13.12 22.74
N GLY A 112 -48.65 11.87 22.37
CA GLY A 112 -47.74 10.74 22.58
C GLY A 112 -46.38 10.91 21.88
N LEU A 113 -46.35 11.63 20.75
CA LEU A 113 -45.12 11.90 19.99
C LEU A 113 -44.13 12.82 20.74
N ALA A 114 -44.60 13.54 21.76
CA ALA A 114 -43.76 14.39 22.60
C ALA A 114 -43.29 13.68 23.89
N LYS A 115 -43.55 12.38 24.07
CA LYS A 115 -43.10 11.67 25.28
C LYS A 115 -41.57 11.71 25.39
N GLY A 116 -41.09 12.09 26.57
CA GLY A 116 -39.66 12.24 26.83
C GLY A 116 -39.06 13.59 26.42
N TRP A 117 -39.85 14.57 25.95
CA TRP A 117 -39.30 15.88 25.54
C TRP A 117 -38.51 16.59 26.65
N ALA A 118 -38.99 16.53 27.91
CA ALA A 118 -38.36 17.20 29.05
C ALA A 118 -36.97 16.63 29.40
N PRO A 119 -36.79 15.31 29.60
CA PRO A 119 -35.44 14.76 29.78
C PRO A 119 -34.55 15.00 28.55
N THR A 120 -35.08 14.94 27.32
CA THR A 120 -34.31 15.29 26.12
C THR A 120 -33.80 16.73 26.17
N PHE A 121 -34.68 17.70 26.43
CA PHE A 121 -34.29 19.10 26.47
C PHE A 121 -33.21 19.36 27.54
N ILE A 122 -33.44 18.88 28.77
CA ILE A 122 -32.52 19.10 29.90
C ILE A 122 -31.19 18.38 29.65
N GLY A 123 -31.23 17.10 29.28
CA GLY A 123 -30.05 16.28 29.07
C GLY A 123 -29.16 16.81 27.95
N TYR A 124 -29.73 17.07 26.77
CA TYR A 124 -28.95 17.56 25.63
C TYR A 124 -28.55 19.04 25.79
N SER A 125 -29.25 19.83 26.60
CA SER A 125 -28.76 21.16 26.99
C SER A 125 -27.50 21.06 27.84
N MET A 126 -27.49 20.17 28.84
CA MET A 126 -26.31 19.92 29.67
C MET A 126 -25.16 19.32 28.86
N GLN A 127 -25.46 18.38 27.96
CA GLN A 127 -24.46 17.83 27.03
C GLN A 127 -23.87 18.95 26.16
N GLY A 128 -24.71 19.79 25.56
CA GLY A 128 -24.28 20.91 24.72
C GLY A 128 -23.41 21.91 25.46
N LEU A 129 -23.79 22.28 26.70
CA LEU A 129 -23.00 23.14 27.58
C LEU A 129 -21.58 22.58 27.76
N CYS A 130 -21.47 21.34 28.23
CA CYS A 130 -20.19 20.69 28.50
C CYS A 130 -19.39 20.46 27.23
N LYS A 131 -20.02 19.98 26.16
CA LYS A 131 -19.38 19.67 24.88
C LYS A 131 -18.73 20.90 24.27
N PHE A 132 -19.49 21.97 24.05
CA PHE A 132 -18.96 23.16 23.37
C PHE A 132 -18.16 24.07 24.32
N GLY A 133 -18.51 24.12 25.61
CA GLY A 133 -17.74 24.85 26.61
C GLY A 133 -16.37 24.22 26.84
N PHE A 134 -16.33 22.92 27.21
CA PHE A 134 -15.07 22.23 27.50
C PHE A 134 -14.22 21.97 26.27
N TYR A 135 -14.81 21.88 25.07
CA TYR A 135 -14.03 21.74 23.84
C TYR A 135 -13.06 22.91 23.66
N GLU A 136 -13.51 24.14 23.90
CA GLU A 136 -12.65 25.32 23.83
C GLU A 136 -11.60 25.34 24.96
N VAL A 137 -11.99 24.97 26.18
CA VAL A 137 -11.06 24.87 27.32
C VAL A 137 -9.94 23.88 27.04
N PHE A 138 -10.27 22.65 26.62
CA PHE A 138 -9.27 21.62 26.31
C PHE A 138 -8.43 21.97 25.09
N LYS A 139 -9.00 22.65 24.10
CA LYS A 139 -8.26 23.10 22.92
C LYS A 139 -7.17 24.09 23.31
N ILE A 140 -7.49 25.09 24.14
CA ILE A 140 -6.50 26.07 24.62
C ILE A 140 -5.47 25.39 25.51
N PHE A 141 -5.91 24.57 26.47
CA PHE A 141 -5.03 23.83 27.37
C PHE A 141 -4.01 22.92 26.64
N TYR A 142 -4.44 22.23 25.57
CA TYR A 142 -3.54 21.40 24.77
C TYR A 142 -2.68 22.23 23.80
N SER A 143 -3.15 23.38 23.32
CA SER A 143 -2.37 24.27 22.46
C SER A 143 -1.22 24.91 23.23
N GLU A 144 -1.45 25.35 24.47
CA GLU A 144 -0.42 25.89 25.35
C GLU A 144 0.68 24.87 25.66
N GLN A 145 0.32 23.59 25.81
CA GLN A 145 1.29 22.52 26.06
C GLN A 145 2.15 22.15 24.83
N LEU A 146 1.60 22.28 23.62
CA LEU A 146 2.29 21.90 22.39
C LEU A 146 3.20 23.02 21.85
N GLY A 147 2.92 24.27 22.18
CA GLY A 147 3.58 25.45 21.61
C GLY A 147 3.03 25.82 20.23
N GLU A 148 3.28 27.05 19.77
CA GLU A 148 2.62 27.63 18.58
C GLU A 148 2.88 26.82 17.29
N GLU A 149 4.11 26.38 17.07
CA GLU A 149 4.51 25.68 15.84
C GLU A 149 3.88 24.27 15.76
N ASN A 150 3.96 23.49 16.84
CA ASN A 150 3.37 22.15 16.89
C ASN A 150 1.85 22.18 16.91
N THR A 151 1.24 23.21 17.50
CA THR A 151 -0.21 23.42 17.46
C THR A 151 -0.71 23.51 16.02
N TYR A 152 0.06 24.16 15.13
CA TYR A 152 -0.28 24.23 13.71
C TYR A 152 -0.08 22.90 12.98
N LEU A 153 1.07 22.24 13.18
CA LEU A 153 1.41 20.97 12.54
C LEU A 153 0.45 19.84 12.95
N TRP A 154 0.12 19.75 14.23
CA TRP A 154 -0.69 18.67 14.83
C TRP A 154 -2.14 19.08 15.13
N ARG A 155 -2.63 20.15 14.52
CA ARG A 155 -3.97 20.73 14.78
C ARG A 155 -5.11 19.71 14.73
N THR A 156 -5.05 18.76 13.80
CA THR A 156 -6.09 17.72 13.68
C THR A 156 -6.08 16.78 14.89
N SER A 157 -4.91 16.32 15.33
CA SER A 157 -4.78 15.48 16.53
C SER A 157 -5.19 16.23 17.79
N LEU A 158 -4.86 17.52 17.88
CA LEU A 158 -5.28 18.39 18.98
C LEU A 158 -6.80 18.49 19.06
N TYR A 159 -7.49 18.74 17.94
CA TYR A 159 -8.96 18.81 17.91
C TYR A 159 -9.62 17.49 18.27
N LEU A 160 -9.05 16.36 17.81
CA LEU A 160 -9.51 15.03 18.19
C LEU A 160 -9.38 14.81 19.70
N ALA A 161 -8.25 15.17 20.30
CA ALA A 161 -8.04 15.06 21.75
C ALA A 161 -8.98 15.99 22.54
N ALA A 162 -9.09 17.27 22.15
CA ALA A 162 -9.96 18.23 22.83
C ALA A 162 -11.44 17.83 22.75
N SER A 163 -11.90 17.36 21.58
CA SER A 163 -13.29 16.91 21.39
C SER A 163 -13.60 15.63 22.14
N ALA A 164 -12.66 14.68 22.22
CA ALA A 164 -12.82 13.47 23.03
C ALA A 164 -12.93 13.79 24.53
N SER A 165 -12.04 14.64 25.05
CA SER A 165 -12.06 15.08 26.44
C SER A 165 -13.34 15.84 26.79
N ALA A 166 -13.82 16.72 25.91
CA ALA A 166 -15.07 17.44 26.13
C ALA A 166 -16.29 16.51 26.14
N GLU A 167 -16.37 15.57 25.19
CA GLU A 167 -17.51 14.65 25.11
C GLU A 167 -17.55 13.68 26.30
N PHE A 168 -16.39 13.29 26.83
CA PHE A 168 -16.31 12.46 28.03
C PHE A 168 -17.11 13.05 29.20
N PHE A 169 -16.90 14.33 29.51
CA PHE A 169 -17.65 15.03 30.57
C PHE A 169 -19.08 15.35 30.17
N ALA A 170 -19.32 15.65 28.89
CA ALA A 170 -20.66 15.93 28.37
C ALA A 170 -21.60 14.72 28.51
N ASP A 171 -21.09 13.51 28.29
CA ASP A 171 -21.87 12.29 28.42
C ASP A 171 -22.18 11.94 29.88
N ILE A 172 -21.30 12.28 30.83
CA ILE A 172 -21.61 12.18 32.26
C ILE A 172 -22.79 13.09 32.61
N ALA A 173 -22.83 14.29 32.05
CA ALA A 173 -23.91 15.24 32.26
C ALA A 173 -25.22 14.78 31.58
N LEU A 174 -25.14 14.13 30.41
CA LEU A 174 -26.29 13.61 29.67
C LEU A 174 -26.89 12.34 30.29
N ALA A 175 -26.05 11.44 30.81
CA ALA A 175 -26.43 10.06 31.15
C ALA A 175 -27.70 9.94 32.02
N PRO A 176 -27.90 10.73 33.10
CA PRO A 176 -29.10 10.62 33.92
C PRO A 176 -30.39 10.88 33.15
N MET A 177 -30.39 11.91 32.30
CA MET A 177 -31.57 12.28 31.52
C MET A 177 -31.82 11.32 30.38
N GLU A 178 -30.75 10.80 29.75
CA GLU A 178 -30.87 9.77 28.70
C GLU A 178 -31.46 8.46 29.27
N ALA A 179 -31.01 8.04 30.47
CA ALA A 179 -31.57 6.87 31.14
C ALA A 179 -33.08 7.02 31.40
N VAL A 180 -33.50 8.21 31.87
CA VAL A 180 -34.92 8.50 32.11
C VAL A 180 -35.71 8.58 30.80
N LYS A 181 -35.14 9.23 29.77
CA LYS A 181 -35.75 9.34 28.43
C LYS A 181 -36.05 7.96 27.86
N VAL A 182 -35.05 7.07 27.83
CA VAL A 182 -35.18 5.71 27.28
C VAL A 182 -36.30 4.95 27.97
N ARG A 183 -36.40 5.02 29.31
CA ARG A 183 -37.48 4.35 30.06
C ARG A 183 -38.86 4.89 29.72
N ILE A 184 -39.02 6.21 29.64
CA ILE A 184 -40.30 6.86 29.26
C ILE A 184 -40.72 6.48 27.83
N GLN A 185 -39.77 6.38 26.89
CA GLN A 185 -40.07 6.15 25.47
C GLN A 185 -40.29 4.66 25.12
N THR A 186 -39.63 3.75 25.83
CA THR A 186 -39.58 2.33 25.46
C THR A 186 -40.42 1.42 26.34
N GLN A 187 -40.76 1.82 27.58
CA GLN A 187 -41.54 0.98 28.50
C GLN A 187 -42.98 1.46 28.62
N PRO A 188 -43.96 0.77 27.99
CA PRO A 188 -45.37 1.13 28.09
C PRO A 188 -45.83 1.11 29.56
N GLY A 189 -46.48 2.20 30.00
CA GLY A 189 -47.02 2.30 31.36
C GLY A 189 -46.00 2.62 32.46
N PHE A 190 -44.72 2.82 32.15
CA PHE A 190 -43.70 3.11 33.16
C PHE A 190 -43.89 4.49 33.83
N ALA A 191 -43.86 5.56 33.02
CA ALA A 191 -44.13 6.95 33.41
C ALA A 191 -44.31 7.81 32.15
N ASN A 192 -45.12 8.88 32.23
CA ASN A 192 -45.32 9.79 31.08
C ASN A 192 -44.53 11.11 31.20
N THR A 193 -43.97 11.40 32.37
CA THR A 193 -43.28 12.66 32.66
C THR A 193 -42.01 12.44 33.47
N LEU A 194 -41.06 13.38 33.37
CA LEU A 194 -39.81 13.38 34.15
C LEU A 194 -40.07 13.29 35.67
N ARG A 195 -41.07 14.05 36.15
CA ARG A 195 -41.43 14.12 37.58
C ARG A 195 -41.93 12.79 38.14
N GLN A 196 -42.50 11.93 37.29
CA GLN A 196 -42.95 10.59 37.69
C GLN A 196 -41.83 9.56 37.54
N ALA A 197 -41.03 9.66 36.48
CA ALA A 197 -40.01 8.68 36.15
C ALA A 197 -38.82 8.69 37.11
N VAL A 198 -38.31 9.87 37.49
CA VAL A 198 -37.09 9.98 38.32
C VAL A 198 -37.27 9.36 39.72
N PRO A 199 -38.32 9.68 40.50
CA PRO A 199 -38.50 9.07 41.82
C PRO A 199 -38.74 7.56 41.74
N LYS A 200 -39.45 7.11 40.69
CA LYS A 200 -39.72 5.68 40.45
C LYS A 200 -38.45 4.91 40.14
N MET A 201 -37.62 5.40 39.21
CA MET A 201 -36.32 4.79 38.88
C MET A 201 -35.38 4.76 40.09
N TYR A 202 -35.33 5.84 40.87
CA TYR A 202 -34.48 5.90 42.07
C TYR A 202 -34.92 4.89 43.14
N LYS A 203 -36.23 4.72 43.34
CA LYS A 203 -36.77 3.77 44.32
C LYS A 203 -36.55 2.30 43.91
N GLU A 204 -36.65 1.99 42.62
CA GLU A 204 -36.53 0.61 42.12
C GLU A 204 -35.08 0.14 41.96
N GLU A 205 -34.17 1.01 41.51
CA GLU A 205 -32.81 0.61 41.10
C GLU A 205 -31.68 1.46 41.70
N GLY A 206 -32.00 2.48 42.51
CA GLY A 206 -31.03 3.37 43.13
C GLY A 206 -30.36 4.36 42.18
N ILE A 207 -29.35 5.09 42.67
CA ILE A 207 -28.68 6.16 41.93
C ILE A 207 -27.88 5.67 40.72
N TRP A 208 -27.38 4.43 40.76
CA TRP A 208 -26.58 3.86 39.68
C TRP A 208 -27.39 3.61 38.41
N ALA A 209 -28.73 3.47 38.52
CA ALA A 209 -29.62 3.32 37.38
C ALA A 209 -29.48 4.44 36.35
N PHE A 210 -29.16 5.66 36.81
CA PHE A 210 -28.98 6.85 35.97
C PHE A 210 -27.67 6.86 35.19
N TYR A 211 -26.67 6.06 35.60
CA TYR A 211 -25.34 6.03 34.99
C TYR A 211 -24.98 4.69 34.33
N LYS A 212 -25.83 3.66 34.44
CA LYS A 212 -25.63 2.36 33.77
C LYS A 212 -25.35 2.49 32.26
N GLY A 213 -25.89 3.52 31.61
CA GLY A 213 -25.72 3.78 30.18
C GLY A 213 -24.47 4.58 29.77
N VAL A 214 -23.65 5.06 30.71
CA VAL A 214 -22.55 6.01 30.40
C VAL A 214 -21.45 5.39 29.54
N VAL A 215 -21.10 4.12 29.78
CA VAL A 215 -20.05 3.44 29.00
C VAL A 215 -20.50 3.19 27.56
N PRO A 216 -21.71 2.64 27.30
CA PRO A 216 -22.27 2.60 25.95
C PRO A 216 -22.38 3.99 25.28
N LEU A 217 -22.70 5.03 26.05
CA LEU A 217 -22.72 6.41 25.55
C LEU A 217 -21.34 6.84 25.05
N TRP A 218 -20.28 6.69 25.86
CA TRP A 218 -18.92 7.05 25.45
C TRP A 218 -18.45 6.31 24.20
N MET A 219 -18.75 5.01 24.10
CA MET A 219 -18.38 4.21 22.93
C MET A 219 -18.95 4.79 21.63
N ARG A 220 -20.14 5.37 21.68
CA ARG A 220 -20.82 5.96 20.52
C ARG A 220 -20.47 7.43 20.32
N GLN A 221 -20.62 8.22 21.36
CA GLN A 221 -20.60 9.68 21.30
C GLN A 221 -19.20 10.25 21.14
N ILE A 222 -18.18 9.65 21.75
CA ILE A 222 -16.79 10.12 21.63
C ILE A 222 -16.32 10.00 20.18
N PRO A 223 -16.38 8.82 19.51
CA PRO A 223 -15.99 8.72 18.10
C PRO A 223 -16.83 9.61 17.17
N TYR A 224 -18.14 9.68 17.41
CA TYR A 224 -19.04 10.55 16.65
C TYR A 224 -18.60 12.02 16.76
N THR A 225 -18.25 12.47 17.96
CA THR A 225 -17.89 13.87 18.23
C THR A 225 -16.51 14.22 17.69
N MET A 226 -15.53 13.33 17.85
CA MET A 226 -14.21 13.45 17.23
C MET A 226 -14.31 13.63 15.72
N MET A 227 -15.10 12.77 15.06
CA MET A 227 -15.32 12.85 13.61
C MET A 227 -16.07 14.12 13.23
N LYS A 228 -17.09 14.53 14.00
CA LYS A 228 -17.87 15.74 13.75
C LYS A 228 -17.00 16.97 13.70
N PHE A 229 -16.18 17.21 14.73
CA PHE A 229 -15.34 18.41 14.79
C PHE A 229 -14.21 18.37 13.76
N ALA A 230 -13.52 17.24 13.60
CA ALA A 230 -12.42 17.13 12.64
C ALA A 230 -12.90 17.29 11.18
N CYS A 231 -13.99 16.63 10.78
CA CYS A 231 -14.52 16.74 9.43
C CYS A 231 -15.17 18.11 9.18
N PHE A 232 -15.89 18.67 10.16
CA PHE A 232 -16.52 19.97 10.00
C PHE A 232 -15.47 21.05 9.70
N GLU A 233 -14.42 21.16 10.51
CA GLU A 233 -13.35 22.14 10.34
C GLU A 233 -12.62 21.97 9.00
N ARG A 234 -12.24 20.73 8.64
CA ARG A 234 -11.58 20.46 7.35
C ARG A 234 -12.47 20.77 6.16
N THR A 235 -13.76 20.46 6.26
CA THR A 235 -14.70 20.76 5.19
C THR A 235 -14.89 22.26 5.04
N VAL A 236 -14.99 23.01 6.14
CA VAL A 236 -15.03 24.49 6.12
C VAL A 236 -13.76 25.06 5.47
N GLU A 237 -12.57 24.59 5.87
CA GLU A 237 -11.29 25.01 5.27
C GLU A 237 -11.26 24.78 3.75
N LEU A 238 -11.70 23.59 3.31
CA LEU A 238 -11.73 23.23 1.89
C LEU A 238 -12.78 24.04 1.11
N LEU A 239 -13.95 24.27 1.68
CA LEU A 239 -15.01 25.07 1.04
C LEU A 239 -14.57 26.53 0.85
N TYR A 240 -13.93 27.15 1.84
CA TYR A 240 -13.38 28.50 1.68
C TYR A 240 -12.15 28.53 0.76
N LYS A 241 -11.38 27.44 0.66
CA LYS A 241 -10.22 27.40 -0.25
C LYS A 241 -10.64 27.22 -1.71
N TYR A 242 -11.64 26.39 -1.99
CA TYR A 242 -11.93 25.93 -3.35
C TYR A 242 -13.30 26.39 -3.89
N ALA A 243 -14.30 26.60 -3.04
CA ALA A 243 -15.65 26.95 -3.47
C ALA A 243 -15.99 28.44 -3.28
N VAL A 244 -15.48 29.06 -2.21
CA VAL A 244 -15.66 30.50 -1.93
C VAL A 244 -14.29 31.11 -1.63
N PRO A 245 -13.43 31.35 -2.64
CA PRO A 245 -12.04 31.77 -2.48
C PRO A 245 -11.92 33.26 -2.12
N LYS A 246 -12.64 33.69 -1.08
CA LYS A 246 -12.59 35.03 -0.50
C LYS A 246 -12.43 34.89 1.02
N PRO A 247 -11.71 35.79 1.70
CA PRO A 247 -11.63 35.80 3.15
C PRO A 247 -13.02 35.82 3.80
N ARG A 248 -13.22 35.08 4.90
CA ARG A 248 -14.52 35.03 5.61
C ARG A 248 -15.06 36.41 5.98
N SER A 249 -14.17 37.38 6.27
CA SER A 249 -14.51 38.78 6.57
C SER A 249 -15.17 39.52 5.42
N GLU A 250 -14.96 39.07 4.18
CA GLU A 250 -15.52 39.65 2.95
C GLU A 250 -16.75 38.88 2.44
N CYS A 251 -17.10 37.76 3.08
CA CYS A 251 -18.26 36.95 2.73
C CYS A 251 -19.53 37.51 3.38
N SER A 252 -20.63 37.54 2.62
CA SER A 252 -21.95 37.88 3.17
C SER A 252 -22.38 36.86 4.24
N LYS A 253 -23.26 37.29 5.16
CA LYS A 253 -23.81 36.38 6.20
C LYS A 253 -24.51 35.15 5.59
N GLY A 254 -25.14 35.31 4.41
CA GLY A 254 -25.77 34.21 3.68
C GLY A 254 -24.77 33.18 3.18
N GLU A 255 -23.66 33.61 2.57
CA GLU A 255 -22.59 32.72 2.10
C GLU A 255 -21.94 31.97 3.27
N GLN A 256 -21.66 32.66 4.38
CA GLN A 256 -21.11 32.02 5.57
C GLN A 256 -22.06 30.95 6.13
N LEU A 257 -23.37 31.21 6.10
CA LEU A 257 -24.38 30.26 6.54
C LEU A 257 -24.44 29.02 5.62
N VAL A 258 -24.39 29.20 4.30
CA VAL A 258 -24.37 28.10 3.32
C VAL A 258 -23.14 27.22 3.49
N VAL A 259 -21.96 27.82 3.66
CA VAL A 259 -20.71 27.07 3.90
C VAL A 259 -20.81 26.27 5.21
N THR A 260 -21.28 26.91 6.29
CA THR A 260 -21.47 26.27 7.59
C THR A 260 -22.45 25.10 7.52
N PHE A 261 -23.57 25.27 6.82
CA PHE A 261 -24.58 24.23 6.64
C PHE A 261 -24.04 23.05 5.82
N THR A 262 -23.36 23.35 4.70
CA THR A 262 -22.78 22.32 3.81
C THR A 262 -21.70 21.51 4.53
N ALA A 263 -20.81 22.17 5.27
CA ALA A 263 -19.81 21.51 6.09
C ALA A 263 -20.45 20.66 7.20
N GLY A 264 -21.52 21.16 7.83
CA GLY A 264 -22.31 20.40 8.80
C GLY A 264 -22.93 19.13 8.22
N TYR A 265 -23.47 19.21 7.01
CA TYR A 265 -24.05 18.06 6.31
C TYR A 265 -22.99 17.00 5.97
N ILE A 266 -21.88 17.41 5.35
CA ILE A 266 -20.78 16.50 5.00
C ILE A 266 -20.20 15.84 6.26
N ALA A 267 -19.93 16.62 7.31
CA ALA A 267 -19.48 16.09 8.59
C ALA A 267 -20.47 15.06 9.16
N GLY A 268 -21.78 15.30 9.04
CA GLY A 268 -22.82 14.35 9.44
C GLY A 268 -22.74 13.01 8.70
N VAL A 269 -22.47 13.01 7.39
CA VAL A 269 -22.29 11.78 6.60
C VAL A 269 -21.08 10.98 7.11
N PHE A 270 -19.94 11.64 7.32
CA PHE A 270 -18.74 10.99 7.86
C PHE A 270 -18.95 10.46 9.29
N CYS A 271 -19.68 11.20 10.13
CA CYS A 271 -20.03 10.75 11.47
C CYS A 271 -20.86 9.46 11.43
N ALA A 272 -21.83 9.35 10.53
CA ALA A 272 -22.65 8.15 10.37
C ALA A 272 -21.80 6.91 9.99
N ILE A 273 -20.80 7.09 9.14
CA ILE A 273 -19.88 6.01 8.73
C ILE A 273 -19.03 5.55 9.93
N VAL A 274 -18.45 6.50 10.66
CA VAL A 274 -17.46 6.23 11.71
C VAL A 274 -18.09 5.75 13.01
N SER A 275 -19.33 6.17 13.30
CA SER A 275 -20.07 5.71 14.48
C SER A 275 -20.74 4.34 14.28
N HIS A 276 -20.82 3.82 13.06
CA HIS A 276 -21.49 2.56 12.74
C HIS A 276 -20.96 1.33 13.52
N PRO A 277 -19.64 1.15 13.72
CA PRO A 277 -19.13 0.05 14.54
C PRO A 277 -19.54 0.17 16.01
N ALA A 278 -19.52 1.39 16.56
CA ALA A 278 -19.95 1.65 17.93
C ALA A 278 -21.45 1.44 18.11
N ASP A 279 -22.27 1.87 17.15
CA ASP A 279 -23.71 1.64 17.13
C ASP A 279 -24.06 0.13 17.08
N SER A 280 -23.25 -0.64 16.35
CA SER A 280 -23.40 -2.11 16.27
C SER A 280 -23.10 -2.77 17.62
N VAL A 281 -22.05 -2.33 18.33
CA VAL A 281 -21.71 -2.82 19.68
C VAL A 281 -22.82 -2.48 20.68
N VAL A 282 -23.32 -1.24 20.66
CA VAL A 282 -24.41 -0.80 21.54
C VAL A 282 -25.71 -1.59 21.28
N SER A 283 -26.02 -1.88 20.02
CA SER A 283 -27.18 -2.70 19.65
C SER A 283 -27.10 -4.12 20.21
N VAL A 284 -25.92 -4.76 20.18
CA VAL A 284 -25.69 -6.09 20.76
C VAL A 284 -25.76 -6.06 22.29
N LEU A 285 -25.17 -5.04 22.92
CA LEU A 285 -25.23 -4.83 24.37
C LEU A 285 -26.67 -4.67 24.88
N ASN A 286 -27.55 -4.05 24.11
CA ASN A 286 -28.96 -3.88 24.47
C ASN A 286 -29.79 -5.15 24.32
N LYS A 287 -29.33 -6.14 23.54
CA LYS A 287 -30.01 -7.42 23.32
C LYS A 287 -29.58 -8.51 24.30
N GLU A 288 -28.35 -8.47 24.78
CA GLU A 288 -27.79 -9.48 25.69
C GLU A 288 -27.65 -8.93 27.12
N SER A 289 -28.54 -9.33 28.02
CA SER A 289 -28.42 -9.01 29.45
C SER A 289 -27.17 -9.67 30.06
N GLY A 290 -26.27 -8.84 30.61
CA GLY A 290 -25.05 -9.30 31.30
C GLY A 290 -23.75 -9.22 30.47
N SER A 291 -23.83 -8.86 29.19
CA SER A 291 -22.65 -8.67 28.34
C SER A 291 -21.98 -7.30 28.62
N THR A 292 -20.64 -7.28 28.79
CA THR A 292 -19.87 -6.04 28.93
C THR A 292 -19.41 -5.52 27.57
N ALA A 293 -19.29 -4.20 27.42
CA ALA A 293 -18.82 -3.55 26.19
C ALA A 293 -17.52 -4.14 25.63
N ILE A 294 -16.55 -4.39 26.52
CA ILE A 294 -15.25 -4.99 26.16
C ILE A 294 -15.40 -6.47 25.79
N GLY A 295 -16.29 -7.20 26.47
CA GLY A 295 -16.61 -8.60 26.14
C GLY A 295 -17.28 -8.74 24.77
N VAL A 296 -18.18 -7.81 24.43
CA VAL A 296 -18.81 -7.73 23.10
C VAL A 296 -17.79 -7.34 22.04
N LEU A 297 -16.93 -6.35 22.30
CA LEU A 297 -15.84 -5.97 21.38
C LEU A 297 -14.87 -7.14 21.11
N LYS A 298 -14.54 -7.95 22.13
CA LYS A 298 -13.71 -9.16 21.98
C LYS A 298 -14.43 -10.30 21.25
N LYS A 299 -15.73 -10.51 21.50
CA LYS A 299 -16.56 -11.49 20.76
C LYS A 299 -16.74 -11.10 19.29
N LEU A 300 -16.93 -9.81 19.04
CA LEU A 300 -17.14 -9.25 17.71
C LEU A 300 -15.84 -9.21 16.89
N GLY A 301 -14.69 -9.00 17.55
CA GLY A 301 -13.40 -8.84 16.89
C GLY A 301 -13.40 -7.76 15.80
N PRO A 302 -12.33 -7.62 15.00
CA PRO A 302 -12.36 -6.77 13.80
C PRO A 302 -13.33 -7.28 12.72
N LYS A 303 -13.99 -8.43 12.92
CA LYS A 303 -14.85 -9.10 11.93
C LYS A 303 -16.33 -8.73 12.01
N ALA A 304 -16.79 -8.01 13.04
CA ALA A 304 -18.21 -7.68 13.20
C ALA A 304 -18.57 -6.20 13.07
N ALA A 305 -17.76 -5.42 12.33
CA ALA A 305 -18.21 -4.13 11.81
C ALA A 305 -19.20 -4.26 10.63
N ILE A 306 -19.58 -5.49 10.24
CA ILE A 306 -20.49 -5.72 9.11
C ILE A 306 -21.52 -6.78 9.52
N MET A 307 -22.74 -6.35 9.82
CA MET A 307 -23.88 -7.25 10.01
C MET A 307 -24.16 -7.97 8.67
N SER A 308 -23.96 -9.29 8.66
CA SER A 308 -24.22 -10.21 7.54
C SER A 308 -23.74 -9.74 6.16
N SER A 309 -22.43 -9.69 5.96
CA SER A 309 -21.89 -9.43 4.62
C SER A 309 -22.38 -10.51 3.65
N VAL A 310 -22.57 -10.14 2.37
CA VAL A 310 -22.87 -11.08 1.28
C VAL A 310 -21.94 -12.30 1.35
N LEU A 311 -20.67 -12.09 1.71
CA LEU A 311 -19.67 -13.13 1.89
C LEU A 311 -20.10 -14.20 2.90
N GLN A 312 -20.62 -13.83 4.08
CA GLN A 312 -21.07 -14.80 5.10
C GLN A 312 -22.32 -15.57 4.67
N LYS A 313 -23.21 -14.93 3.90
CA LYS A 313 -24.41 -15.60 3.36
C LYS A 313 -24.08 -16.50 2.17
N LEU A 314 -23.07 -16.13 1.39
CA LEU A 314 -22.68 -16.82 0.17
C LEU A 314 -21.69 -17.96 0.42
N ILE A 315 -20.74 -17.78 1.34
CA ILE A 315 -19.62 -18.71 1.58
C ILE A 315 -19.56 -19.08 3.06
N SER A 316 -19.78 -20.38 3.34
CA SER A 316 -19.64 -20.94 4.68
C SER A 316 -18.28 -21.64 4.83
N PRO A 317 -17.35 -21.11 5.64
CA PRO A 317 -16.05 -21.73 5.82
C PRO A 317 -16.18 -23.06 6.57
N GLN A 318 -15.57 -24.12 6.03
CA GLN A 318 -15.52 -25.44 6.68
C GLN A 318 -14.20 -25.66 7.44
N ALA A 319 -13.09 -25.12 6.93
CA ALA A 319 -11.79 -25.20 7.59
C ALA A 319 -11.57 -23.97 8.48
N SER A 320 -11.13 -24.22 9.72
CA SER A 320 -10.67 -23.20 10.65
C SER A 320 -9.13 -23.23 10.73
N GLY A 321 -8.47 -22.23 10.15
CA GLY A 321 -7.00 -22.14 10.20
C GLY A 321 -6.46 -20.99 9.35
N PRO A 322 -5.18 -20.60 9.53
CA PRO A 322 -4.50 -19.71 8.60
C PRO A 322 -4.38 -20.37 7.23
N ALA A 323 -4.37 -19.56 6.16
CA ALA A 323 -4.13 -20.07 4.81
C ALA A 323 -2.75 -20.73 4.73
N GLU A 324 -2.64 -21.83 3.97
CA GLU A 324 -1.33 -22.43 3.69
C GLU A 324 -0.40 -21.42 3.00
N PRO A 325 0.91 -21.44 3.30
CA PRO A 325 1.86 -20.64 2.56
C PRO A 325 1.91 -21.11 1.08
N PRO A 326 2.25 -20.21 0.15
CA PRO A 326 2.36 -20.58 -1.26
C PRO A 326 3.48 -21.61 -1.45
N ARG A 327 3.26 -22.55 -2.38
CA ARG A 327 4.16 -23.70 -2.62
C ARG A 327 5.13 -23.44 -3.76
N ASN A 328 4.69 -22.75 -4.81
CA ASN A 328 5.45 -22.46 -6.02
C ASN A 328 5.54 -20.96 -6.29
N LYS A 329 5.75 -20.17 -5.24
CA LYS A 329 5.87 -18.73 -5.34
C LYS A 329 7.09 -18.33 -6.17
N VAL A 330 6.89 -17.38 -7.09
CA VAL A 330 7.95 -16.78 -7.90
C VAL A 330 8.00 -15.28 -7.65
N THR A 331 9.20 -14.73 -7.46
CA THR A 331 9.42 -13.29 -7.39
C THR A 331 10.15 -12.78 -8.62
N VAL A 332 9.73 -11.65 -9.16
CA VAL A 332 10.48 -10.89 -10.17
C VAL A 332 10.92 -9.55 -9.58
N VAL A 333 12.21 -9.30 -9.57
CA VAL A 333 12.81 -8.04 -9.09
C VAL A 333 13.17 -7.16 -10.27
N GLY A 334 12.58 -5.97 -10.30
CA GLY A 334 12.58 -5.03 -11.42
C GLY A 334 11.32 -5.19 -12.27
N VAL A 335 10.53 -4.12 -12.42
CA VAL A 335 9.33 -4.05 -13.29
C VAL A 335 9.58 -3.23 -14.56
N GLY A 336 10.84 -3.24 -15.01
CA GLY A 336 11.19 -2.75 -16.34
C GLY A 336 10.64 -3.66 -17.46
N GLN A 337 10.95 -3.33 -18.70
CA GLN A 337 10.48 -4.07 -19.88
C GLN A 337 10.81 -5.57 -19.82
N VAL A 338 12.03 -5.92 -19.36
CA VAL A 338 12.46 -7.33 -19.19
C VAL A 338 11.71 -8.01 -18.07
N GLY A 339 11.60 -7.36 -16.90
CA GLY A 339 10.88 -7.90 -15.75
C GLY A 339 9.43 -8.22 -16.06
N MET A 340 8.72 -7.31 -16.71
CA MET A 340 7.32 -7.53 -17.11
C MET A 340 7.18 -8.63 -18.17
N ALA A 341 8.10 -8.72 -19.14
CA ALA A 341 8.09 -9.83 -20.09
C ALA A 341 8.34 -11.19 -19.41
N CYS A 342 9.20 -11.25 -18.38
CA CYS A 342 9.38 -12.45 -17.56
C CYS A 342 8.10 -12.78 -16.77
N ALA A 343 7.54 -11.80 -16.06
CA ALA A 343 6.33 -11.96 -15.25
C ALA A 343 5.15 -12.49 -16.07
N VAL A 344 4.83 -11.85 -17.20
CA VAL A 344 3.74 -12.29 -18.09
C VAL A 344 3.99 -13.68 -18.67
N SER A 345 5.23 -13.98 -19.09
CA SER A 345 5.56 -15.31 -19.63
C SER A 345 5.44 -16.42 -18.58
N ILE A 346 5.76 -16.13 -17.33
CA ILE A 346 5.61 -17.05 -16.18
C ILE A 346 4.13 -17.30 -15.87
N LEU A 347 3.31 -16.23 -15.87
CA LEU A 347 1.88 -16.30 -15.63
C LEU A 347 1.16 -17.10 -16.72
N LEU A 348 1.44 -16.83 -18.00
CA LEU A 348 0.81 -17.50 -19.15
C LEU A 348 1.16 -18.98 -19.27
N ARG A 349 2.24 -19.44 -18.61
CA ARG A 349 2.65 -20.85 -18.55
C ARG A 349 2.21 -21.56 -17.27
N ASP A 350 1.41 -20.91 -16.43
CA ASP A 350 0.89 -21.45 -15.16
C ASP A 350 2.02 -21.95 -14.21
N LEU A 351 3.14 -21.22 -14.14
CA LEU A 351 4.34 -21.69 -13.42
C LEU A 351 4.38 -21.32 -11.93
N CYS A 352 3.40 -20.55 -11.43
CA CYS A 352 3.36 -20.15 -10.03
C CYS A 352 1.92 -20.06 -9.48
N ASP A 353 1.77 -20.33 -8.19
CA ASP A 353 0.52 -20.12 -7.44
C ASP A 353 0.44 -18.70 -6.86
N GLU A 354 1.59 -18.09 -6.58
CA GLU A 354 1.75 -16.68 -6.20
C GLU A 354 2.91 -16.02 -6.99
N LEU A 355 2.65 -14.87 -7.60
CA LEU A 355 3.66 -14.00 -8.21
C LEU A 355 3.87 -12.76 -7.33
N ALA A 356 5.12 -12.45 -6.99
CA ALA A 356 5.49 -11.22 -6.30
C ALA A 356 6.38 -10.33 -7.18
N LEU A 357 6.08 -9.04 -7.25
CA LEU A 357 6.89 -8.05 -7.95
C LEU A 357 7.54 -7.08 -6.95
N VAL A 358 8.80 -6.73 -7.19
CA VAL A 358 9.53 -5.74 -6.37
C VAL A 358 10.23 -4.74 -7.27
N ASP A 359 10.06 -3.45 -6.98
CA ASP A 359 10.78 -2.36 -7.63
C ASP A 359 10.82 -1.13 -6.69
N VAL A 360 11.74 -0.21 -6.95
CA VAL A 360 11.86 1.05 -6.21
C VAL A 360 10.89 2.12 -6.71
N MET A 361 10.38 2.00 -7.94
CA MET A 361 9.42 2.92 -8.55
C MET A 361 7.98 2.55 -8.15
N GLU A 362 7.51 3.05 -7.01
CA GLU A 362 6.24 2.66 -6.38
C GLU A 362 5.00 2.82 -7.29
N ASP A 363 4.85 3.96 -7.97
CA ASP A 363 3.70 4.20 -8.85
C ASP A 363 3.67 3.24 -10.04
N ARG A 364 4.84 3.01 -10.66
CA ARG A 364 4.98 2.06 -11.75
C ARG A 364 4.71 0.64 -11.26
N LEU A 365 5.30 0.24 -10.14
CA LEU A 365 5.10 -1.08 -9.53
C LEU A 365 3.63 -1.36 -9.26
N LYS A 366 2.91 -0.40 -8.70
CA LYS A 366 1.47 -0.52 -8.44
C LYS A 366 0.67 -0.60 -9.74
N GLY A 367 1.01 0.21 -10.75
CA GLY A 367 0.36 0.17 -12.05
C GLY A 367 0.50 -1.19 -12.74
N GLU A 368 1.73 -1.71 -12.82
CA GLU A 368 2.03 -3.02 -13.43
C GLU A 368 1.34 -4.16 -12.66
N MET A 369 1.30 -4.11 -11.32
CA MET A 369 0.57 -5.08 -10.50
C MET A 369 -0.92 -5.06 -10.79
N MET A 370 -1.54 -3.87 -10.82
CA MET A 370 -2.98 -3.74 -11.05
C MET A 370 -3.39 -4.22 -12.43
N ASP A 371 -2.57 -3.94 -13.46
CA ASP A 371 -2.84 -4.40 -14.82
C ASP A 371 -2.84 -5.93 -14.92
N LEU A 372 -1.84 -6.58 -14.30
CA LEU A 372 -1.82 -8.05 -14.18
C LEU A 372 -3.00 -8.59 -13.38
N GLN A 373 -3.39 -7.92 -12.29
CA GLN A 373 -4.53 -8.32 -11.46
C GLN A 373 -5.86 -8.21 -12.21
N HIS A 374 -6.05 -7.21 -13.07
CA HIS A 374 -7.24 -7.12 -13.94
C HIS A 374 -7.33 -8.30 -14.92
N GLY A 375 -6.19 -8.88 -15.29
CA GLY A 375 -6.10 -10.10 -16.09
C GLY A 375 -6.36 -11.40 -15.34
N SER A 376 -6.58 -11.39 -14.02
CA SER A 376 -6.67 -12.61 -13.19
C SER A 376 -7.68 -13.65 -13.67
N LEU A 377 -8.78 -13.23 -14.32
CA LEU A 377 -9.78 -14.14 -14.88
C LEU A 377 -9.20 -15.07 -15.96
N PHE A 378 -8.17 -14.62 -16.68
CA PHE A 378 -7.53 -15.34 -17.78
C PHE A 378 -6.29 -16.11 -17.35
N LEU A 379 -5.94 -16.07 -16.06
CA LEU A 379 -4.75 -16.67 -15.48
C LEU A 379 -5.14 -17.75 -14.47
N LYS A 380 -4.23 -18.70 -14.20
CA LYS A 380 -4.42 -19.72 -13.15
C LYS A 380 -3.64 -19.43 -11.87
N THR A 381 -2.84 -18.37 -11.85
CA THR A 381 -2.13 -17.91 -10.65
C THR A 381 -3.11 -17.23 -9.71
N SER A 382 -3.20 -17.74 -8.48
CA SER A 382 -4.22 -17.32 -7.51
C SER A 382 -4.00 -15.94 -6.92
N LYS A 383 -2.74 -15.47 -6.91
CA LYS A 383 -2.36 -14.24 -6.22
C LYS A 383 -1.20 -13.54 -6.90
N ILE A 384 -1.38 -12.25 -7.16
CA ILE A 384 -0.34 -11.35 -7.69
C ILE A 384 -0.21 -10.20 -6.71
N VAL A 385 0.98 -10.00 -6.17
CA VAL A 385 1.29 -8.95 -5.18
C VAL A 385 2.52 -8.17 -5.59
N ALA A 386 2.61 -6.93 -5.14
CA ALA A 386 3.76 -6.10 -5.39
C ALA A 386 4.00 -5.14 -4.21
N ASP A 387 5.26 -4.96 -3.86
CA ASP A 387 5.67 -3.99 -2.84
C ASP A 387 7.15 -3.61 -3.08
N LYS A 388 7.52 -2.42 -2.61
CA LYS A 388 8.93 -2.01 -2.55
C LYS A 388 9.68 -2.74 -1.43
N ASP A 389 8.97 -3.10 -0.36
CA ASP A 389 9.52 -3.90 0.73
C ASP A 389 9.67 -5.37 0.31
N TYR A 390 10.89 -5.90 0.46
CA TYR A 390 11.23 -7.29 0.18
C TYR A 390 10.50 -8.31 1.06
N ALA A 391 9.82 -7.88 2.13
CA ALA A 391 8.92 -8.74 2.90
C ALA A 391 7.85 -9.41 2.01
N VAL A 392 7.42 -8.74 0.92
CA VAL A 392 6.48 -9.31 -0.06
C VAL A 392 7.04 -10.55 -0.77
N THR A 393 8.36 -10.73 -0.79
CA THR A 393 9.06 -11.85 -1.45
C THR A 393 9.20 -13.08 -0.57
N ALA A 394 8.68 -13.06 0.66
CA ALA A 394 8.86 -14.16 1.59
C ALA A 394 8.36 -15.50 1.05
N ASN A 395 9.15 -16.54 1.28
CA ASN A 395 8.91 -17.94 0.86
C ASN A 395 8.86 -18.17 -0.66
N SER A 396 9.55 -17.35 -1.44
CA SER A 396 9.72 -17.60 -2.87
C SER A 396 10.59 -18.82 -3.13
N ARG A 397 10.13 -19.69 -4.03
CA ARG A 397 10.89 -20.85 -4.50
C ARG A 397 11.94 -20.44 -5.53
N LEU A 398 11.58 -19.49 -6.38
CA LEU A 398 12.44 -18.94 -7.42
C LEU A 398 12.37 -17.42 -7.40
N VAL A 399 13.50 -16.76 -7.54
CA VAL A 399 13.57 -15.30 -7.67
C VAL A 399 14.36 -14.92 -8.92
N VAL A 400 13.72 -14.16 -9.81
CA VAL A 400 14.29 -13.65 -11.06
C VAL A 400 14.74 -12.21 -10.84
N VAL A 401 16.04 -11.95 -10.99
CA VAL A 401 16.64 -10.63 -10.81
C VAL A 401 16.86 -9.98 -12.17
N THR A 402 16.05 -8.97 -12.49
CA THR A 402 16.12 -8.19 -13.74
C THR A 402 16.49 -6.73 -13.50
N ALA A 403 16.55 -6.30 -12.22
CA ALA A 403 16.95 -4.96 -11.83
C ALA A 403 18.44 -4.73 -12.12
N GLY A 404 18.75 -3.58 -12.69
CA GLY A 404 20.11 -3.18 -13.01
C GLY A 404 20.14 -1.78 -13.61
N VAL A 405 21.31 -1.16 -13.58
CA VAL A 405 21.57 0.11 -14.25
C VAL A 405 22.06 -0.12 -15.67
N ARG A 406 21.63 0.74 -16.58
CA ARG A 406 22.10 0.74 -17.98
C ARG A 406 23.43 1.48 -18.09
N GLN A 407 24.23 1.08 -19.07
CA GLN A 407 25.45 1.78 -19.44
C GLN A 407 25.13 3.21 -19.88
N GLN A 408 25.90 4.16 -19.36
CA GLN A 408 25.87 5.55 -19.80
C GLN A 408 26.84 5.77 -20.97
N GLU A 409 26.60 6.81 -21.77
CA GLU A 409 27.48 7.16 -22.88
C GLU A 409 28.89 7.48 -22.37
N GLY A 410 29.92 6.83 -22.94
CA GLY A 410 31.32 6.97 -22.50
C GLY A 410 31.69 6.19 -21.22
N GLU A 411 30.77 5.44 -20.60
CA GLU A 411 31.05 4.66 -19.40
C GLU A 411 31.83 3.38 -19.71
N SER A 412 32.89 3.10 -18.94
CA SER A 412 33.64 1.85 -19.07
C SER A 412 32.84 0.64 -18.58
N ARG A 413 33.13 -0.54 -19.13
CA ARG A 413 32.49 -1.80 -18.72
C ARG A 413 32.68 -2.07 -17.22
N LEU A 414 33.86 -1.80 -16.67
CA LEU A 414 34.15 -1.97 -15.24
C LEU A 414 33.28 -1.05 -14.37
N ASN A 415 33.13 0.23 -14.73
CA ASN A 415 32.31 1.18 -13.97
C ASN A 415 30.83 0.79 -13.96
N LEU A 416 30.31 0.34 -15.10
CA LEU A 416 28.96 -0.20 -15.21
C LEU A 416 28.75 -1.40 -14.28
N VAL A 417 29.70 -2.34 -14.24
CA VAL A 417 29.61 -3.49 -13.34
C VAL A 417 29.63 -3.02 -11.89
N GLN A 418 30.55 -2.14 -11.50
CA GLN A 418 30.65 -1.67 -10.12
C GLN A 418 29.36 -0.97 -9.64
N ARG A 419 28.70 -0.19 -10.50
CA ARG A 419 27.38 0.40 -10.15
C ARG A 419 26.30 -0.67 -9.98
N ASN A 420 26.29 -1.70 -10.82
CA ASN A 420 25.39 -2.83 -10.65
C ASN A 420 25.71 -3.63 -9.37
N VAL A 421 26.98 -3.78 -8.97
CA VAL A 421 27.36 -4.37 -7.67
C VAL A 421 26.72 -3.59 -6.53
N ASN A 422 26.80 -2.25 -6.55
CA ASN A 422 26.21 -1.41 -5.52
C ASN A 422 24.68 -1.55 -5.45
N VAL A 423 24.01 -1.69 -6.60
CA VAL A 423 22.57 -2.01 -6.64
C VAL A 423 22.31 -3.39 -6.04
N PHE A 424 23.08 -4.41 -6.42
CA PHE A 424 22.89 -5.78 -5.95
C PHE A 424 23.11 -5.93 -4.44
N LYS A 425 23.99 -5.13 -3.83
CA LYS A 425 24.17 -5.08 -2.36
C LYS A 425 22.89 -4.71 -1.60
N SER A 426 22.02 -3.89 -2.19
CA SER A 426 20.73 -3.54 -1.61
C SER A 426 19.63 -4.55 -1.88
N ILE A 427 19.78 -5.37 -2.93
CA ILE A 427 18.77 -6.30 -3.43
C ILE A 427 18.99 -7.72 -2.86
N ILE A 428 20.15 -8.31 -3.14
CA ILE A 428 20.41 -9.74 -2.93
C ILE A 428 20.30 -10.15 -1.45
N PRO A 429 20.88 -9.42 -0.48
CA PRO A 429 20.74 -9.77 0.93
C PRO A 429 19.29 -9.75 1.43
N GLN A 430 18.46 -8.82 0.92
CA GLN A 430 17.05 -8.74 1.30
C GLN A 430 16.26 -9.94 0.75
N ILE A 431 16.55 -10.37 -0.49
CA ILE A 431 15.93 -11.57 -1.05
C ILE A 431 16.23 -12.80 -0.19
N VAL A 432 17.51 -13.04 0.14
CA VAL A 432 17.93 -14.22 0.91
C VAL A 432 17.39 -14.18 2.33
N LYS A 433 17.31 -12.99 2.96
CA LYS A 433 16.69 -12.80 4.28
C LYS A 433 15.24 -13.30 4.31
N HIS A 434 14.46 -13.03 3.27
CA HIS A 434 13.04 -13.40 3.21
C HIS A 434 12.78 -14.76 2.54
N SER A 435 13.72 -15.24 1.72
CA SER A 435 13.63 -16.48 0.97
C SER A 435 14.95 -17.25 0.98
N PRO A 436 15.39 -17.77 2.13
CA PRO A 436 16.70 -18.42 2.29
C PRO A 436 16.84 -19.74 1.50
N ASN A 437 15.71 -20.30 1.07
CA ASN A 437 15.65 -21.56 0.33
C ASN A 437 15.50 -21.39 -1.19
N CYS A 438 15.43 -20.16 -1.70
CA CYS A 438 15.18 -19.92 -3.11
C CYS A 438 16.33 -20.33 -4.03
N THR A 439 15.99 -20.52 -5.31
CA THR A 439 16.94 -20.46 -6.41
C THR A 439 16.89 -19.06 -7.02
N LEU A 440 18.05 -18.49 -7.36
CA LEU A 440 18.19 -17.18 -8.00
C LEU A 440 18.47 -17.37 -9.49
N ILE A 441 17.70 -16.70 -10.35
CA ILE A 441 18.01 -16.51 -11.77
C ILE A 441 18.39 -15.05 -11.98
N VAL A 442 19.64 -14.79 -12.33
CA VAL A 442 20.14 -13.47 -12.68
C VAL A 442 19.96 -13.25 -14.18
N VAL A 443 19.28 -12.17 -14.55
CA VAL A 443 19.06 -11.77 -15.95
C VAL A 443 19.75 -10.44 -16.25
N SER A 444 20.00 -9.63 -15.22
CA SER A 444 20.69 -8.35 -15.34
C SER A 444 22.08 -8.52 -15.96
N ASN A 445 22.46 -7.59 -16.83
CA ASN A 445 23.72 -7.65 -17.57
C ASN A 445 24.82 -6.75 -16.97
N PRO A 446 26.11 -7.14 -17.06
CA PRO A 446 26.61 -8.36 -17.71
C PRO A 446 26.36 -9.61 -16.85
N VAL A 447 25.59 -10.56 -17.37
CA VAL A 447 24.94 -11.62 -16.58
C VAL A 447 25.93 -12.54 -15.89
N ASP A 448 27.03 -12.92 -16.55
CA ASP A 448 28.02 -13.82 -15.99
C ASP A 448 28.69 -13.23 -14.74
N VAL A 449 29.15 -11.98 -14.84
CA VAL A 449 29.77 -11.26 -13.72
C VAL A 449 28.76 -10.97 -12.61
N LEU A 450 27.53 -10.57 -12.96
CA LEU A 450 26.50 -10.30 -11.95
C LEU A 450 25.98 -11.59 -11.30
N THR A 451 26.11 -12.75 -11.94
CA THR A 451 25.84 -14.05 -11.32
C THR A 451 26.89 -14.38 -10.27
N TYR A 452 28.18 -14.15 -10.56
CA TYR A 452 29.24 -14.25 -9.57
C TYR A 452 29.00 -13.32 -8.36
N VAL A 453 28.69 -12.05 -8.62
CA VAL A 453 28.40 -11.06 -7.57
C VAL A 453 27.19 -11.50 -6.74
N THR A 454 26.13 -12.00 -7.39
CA THR A 454 24.96 -12.54 -6.70
C THR A 454 25.33 -13.72 -5.82
N TRP A 455 26.18 -14.63 -6.30
CA TRP A 455 26.64 -15.77 -5.52
C TRP A 455 27.39 -15.33 -4.26
N LYS A 456 28.35 -14.40 -4.39
CA LYS A 456 29.11 -13.86 -3.27
C LYS A 456 28.22 -13.13 -2.25
N LEU A 457 27.36 -12.21 -2.71
CA LEU A 457 26.48 -11.43 -1.84
C LEU A 457 25.36 -12.26 -1.19
N SER A 458 24.91 -13.35 -1.82
CA SER A 458 23.82 -14.18 -1.31
C SER A 458 24.28 -15.18 -0.26
N GLY A 459 25.53 -15.66 -0.34
CA GLY A 459 26.01 -16.80 0.47
C GLY A 459 25.31 -18.13 0.16
N LEU A 460 24.51 -18.20 -0.93
CA LEU A 460 23.85 -19.43 -1.33
C LEU A 460 24.85 -20.42 -1.95
N PRO A 461 24.57 -21.73 -1.89
CA PRO A 461 25.38 -22.70 -2.60
C PRO A 461 25.29 -22.45 -4.11
N LYS A 462 26.42 -22.60 -4.81
CA LYS A 462 26.58 -22.27 -6.24
C LYS A 462 25.49 -22.86 -7.15
N HIS A 463 24.98 -24.05 -6.84
CA HIS A 463 23.93 -24.69 -7.63
C HIS A 463 22.57 -23.97 -7.59
N ARG A 464 22.35 -23.07 -6.62
CA ARG A 464 21.13 -22.24 -6.51
C ARG A 464 21.27 -20.84 -7.08
N VAL A 465 22.41 -20.50 -7.66
CA VAL A 465 22.64 -19.18 -8.27
C VAL A 465 22.97 -19.39 -9.74
N ILE A 466 22.05 -18.96 -10.60
CA ILE A 466 22.06 -19.27 -12.04
C ILE A 466 21.98 -17.96 -12.80
N GLY A 467 22.84 -17.76 -13.78
CA GLY A 467 22.67 -16.66 -14.73
C GLY A 467 21.89 -17.15 -15.95
N SER A 468 21.05 -16.31 -16.55
CA SER A 468 20.34 -16.66 -17.79
C SER A 468 21.30 -17.07 -18.91
N GLY A 469 22.53 -16.53 -18.88
CA GLY A 469 23.65 -16.95 -19.72
C GLY A 469 23.30 -16.94 -21.20
N THR A 470 23.82 -17.94 -21.91
CA THR A 470 23.64 -18.09 -23.36
C THR A 470 22.41 -18.89 -23.77
N ASN A 471 21.40 -19.02 -22.89
CA ASN A 471 20.16 -19.73 -23.21
C ASN A 471 19.41 -19.04 -24.36
N LEU A 472 19.33 -17.70 -24.31
CA LEU A 472 18.73 -16.92 -25.37
C LEU A 472 19.59 -16.90 -26.64
N ASP A 473 20.92 -16.83 -26.51
CA ASP A 473 21.84 -16.85 -27.65
C ASP A 473 21.77 -18.19 -28.39
N SER A 474 21.67 -19.30 -27.66
CA SER A 474 21.43 -20.62 -28.23
C SER A 474 20.06 -20.70 -28.92
N ALA A 475 19.01 -20.12 -28.33
CA ALA A 475 17.70 -20.05 -28.99
C ALA A 475 17.74 -19.25 -30.30
N ARG A 476 18.45 -18.11 -30.33
CA ARG A 476 18.67 -17.30 -31.54
C ARG A 476 19.50 -18.05 -32.59
N PHE A 477 20.56 -18.73 -32.15
CA PHE A 477 21.38 -19.57 -33.02
C PHE A 477 20.54 -20.65 -33.68
N ARG A 478 19.72 -21.36 -32.90
CA ARG A 478 18.80 -22.39 -33.42
C ARG A 478 17.78 -21.81 -34.39
N TYR A 479 17.24 -20.62 -34.12
CA TYR A 479 16.33 -19.92 -35.03
C TYR A 479 16.99 -19.64 -36.39
N LEU A 480 18.14 -18.95 -36.41
CA LEU A 480 18.81 -18.56 -37.65
C LEU A 480 19.32 -19.76 -38.45
N MET A 481 19.85 -20.78 -37.77
CA MET A 481 20.28 -22.02 -38.40
C MET A 481 19.09 -22.77 -39.03
N ALA A 482 17.97 -22.85 -38.31
CA ALA A 482 16.78 -23.52 -38.81
C ALA A 482 16.11 -22.75 -39.96
N GLU A 483 16.13 -21.41 -39.94
CA GLU A 483 15.67 -20.56 -41.04
C GLU A 483 16.45 -20.83 -42.33
N ARG A 484 17.78 -20.88 -42.25
CA ARG A 484 18.63 -21.25 -43.41
C ARG A 484 18.35 -22.66 -43.95
N LEU A 485 17.96 -23.58 -43.08
CA LEU A 485 17.68 -24.98 -43.44
C LEU A 485 16.21 -25.23 -43.80
N GLY A 486 15.32 -24.25 -43.65
CA GLY A 486 13.89 -24.40 -43.92
C GLY A 486 13.16 -25.35 -42.95
N ILE A 487 13.62 -25.45 -41.69
CA ILE A 487 13.04 -26.31 -40.65
C ILE A 487 12.63 -25.51 -39.41
N HIS A 488 11.89 -26.14 -38.48
CA HIS A 488 11.56 -25.49 -37.22
C HIS A 488 12.77 -25.49 -36.25
N ALA A 489 12.96 -24.40 -35.49
CA ALA A 489 14.10 -24.23 -34.57
C ALA A 489 14.23 -25.34 -33.51
N SER A 490 13.12 -25.99 -33.13
CA SER A 490 13.13 -27.13 -32.20
C SER A 490 13.80 -28.38 -32.79
N SER A 491 13.87 -28.50 -34.11
CA SER A 491 14.44 -29.65 -34.83
C SER A 491 15.93 -29.49 -35.14
N PHE A 492 16.45 -28.26 -35.03
CA PHE A 492 17.89 -27.99 -35.07
C PHE A 492 18.46 -28.02 -33.65
N ASN A 493 19.57 -28.72 -33.47
CA ASN A 493 20.32 -28.78 -32.23
C ASN A 493 21.67 -28.07 -32.40
N GLY A 494 21.91 -27.05 -31.60
CA GLY A 494 23.17 -26.31 -31.58
C GLY A 494 23.28 -25.51 -30.30
N TRP A 495 24.52 -25.28 -29.86
CA TRP A 495 24.82 -24.69 -28.57
C TRP A 495 25.73 -23.49 -28.75
N VAL A 496 25.40 -22.40 -28.08
CA VAL A 496 26.30 -21.28 -27.85
C VAL A 496 26.66 -21.30 -26.37
N LEU A 497 27.95 -21.36 -26.04
CA LEU A 497 28.48 -21.48 -24.67
C LEU A 497 29.36 -20.25 -24.33
N GLY A 498 29.98 -20.25 -23.15
CA GLY A 498 30.92 -19.21 -22.75
C GLY A 498 30.23 -17.97 -22.19
N GLU A 499 30.86 -16.81 -22.40
CA GLU A 499 30.29 -15.51 -22.01
C GLU A 499 29.00 -15.24 -22.80
N HIS A 500 27.98 -14.68 -22.14
CA HIS A 500 26.87 -14.04 -22.83
C HIS A 500 27.34 -12.72 -23.47
N GLY A 501 27.52 -12.73 -24.79
CA GLY A 501 27.89 -11.55 -25.57
C GLY A 501 28.97 -11.84 -26.62
N ASP A 502 29.89 -10.89 -26.78
CA ASP A 502 30.84 -10.85 -27.89
C ASP A 502 31.83 -12.02 -27.91
N THR A 503 32.19 -12.57 -26.74
CA THR A 503 33.08 -13.74 -26.66
C THR A 503 32.33 -15.07 -26.50
N SER A 504 31.04 -15.11 -26.86
CA SER A 504 30.28 -16.35 -26.89
C SER A 504 30.85 -17.38 -27.89
N VAL A 505 30.75 -18.66 -27.56
CA VAL A 505 31.41 -19.77 -28.28
C VAL A 505 30.37 -20.64 -28.97
N PRO A 506 30.21 -20.56 -30.32
CA PRO A 506 29.33 -21.46 -31.05
C PRO A 506 29.99 -22.84 -31.18
N VAL A 507 29.32 -23.89 -30.68
CA VAL A 507 29.84 -25.26 -30.72
C VAL A 507 29.45 -25.93 -32.03
N TRP A 508 30.24 -25.68 -33.07
CA TRP A 508 30.03 -26.24 -34.43
C TRP A 508 30.17 -27.76 -34.43
N SER A 509 31.05 -28.30 -33.59
CA SER A 509 31.25 -29.75 -33.44
C SER A 509 30.02 -30.49 -32.94
N GLY A 510 29.10 -29.79 -32.27
CA GLY A 510 27.83 -30.34 -31.76
C GLY A 510 26.61 -30.01 -32.62
N ALA A 511 26.74 -29.16 -33.65
CA ALA A 511 25.62 -28.72 -34.47
C ALA A 511 25.05 -29.87 -35.32
N ASN A 512 23.76 -30.17 -35.18
CA ASN A 512 23.12 -31.28 -35.87
C ASN A 512 21.62 -31.10 -36.13
N VAL A 513 21.11 -31.84 -37.12
CA VAL A 513 19.68 -32.06 -37.34
C VAL A 513 19.43 -33.57 -37.32
N ALA A 514 18.50 -34.02 -36.48
CA ALA A 514 18.21 -35.46 -36.31
C ALA A 514 19.46 -36.34 -36.06
N GLY A 515 20.48 -35.79 -35.39
CA GLY A 515 21.75 -36.49 -35.12
C GLY A 515 22.77 -36.44 -36.27
N VAL A 516 22.40 -35.93 -37.45
CA VAL A 516 23.33 -35.71 -38.56
C VAL A 516 24.16 -34.47 -38.27
N ASN A 517 25.45 -34.67 -38.02
CA ASN A 517 26.39 -33.62 -37.66
C ASN A 517 26.76 -32.75 -38.87
N LEU A 518 26.59 -31.43 -38.76
CA LEU A 518 26.83 -30.50 -39.86
C LEU A 518 28.32 -30.37 -40.19
N GLN A 519 29.22 -30.43 -39.20
CA GLN A 519 30.66 -30.36 -39.44
C GLN A 519 31.19 -31.59 -40.18
N LYS A 520 30.53 -32.75 -40.07
CA LYS A 520 30.86 -33.92 -40.91
C LYS A 520 30.47 -33.74 -42.38
N LEU A 521 29.44 -32.94 -42.66
CA LEU A 521 28.99 -32.64 -44.03
C LEU A 521 29.78 -31.49 -44.66
N ASN A 522 30.07 -30.46 -43.86
CA ASN A 522 30.92 -29.34 -44.22
C ASN A 522 32.04 -29.21 -43.17
N PRO A 523 33.22 -29.83 -43.39
CA PRO A 523 34.35 -29.76 -42.46
C PRO A 523 34.85 -28.35 -42.17
N GLU A 524 34.60 -27.40 -43.09
CA GLU A 524 35.01 -26.01 -42.95
C GLU A 524 33.95 -25.16 -42.21
N ILE A 525 32.79 -25.74 -41.84
CA ILE A 525 31.69 -25.00 -41.21
C ILE A 525 32.16 -24.24 -39.96
N GLY A 526 31.76 -22.96 -39.88
CA GLY A 526 32.15 -22.10 -38.76
C GLY A 526 33.55 -21.52 -38.83
N THR A 527 34.34 -21.86 -39.87
CA THR A 527 35.64 -21.24 -40.17
C THR A 527 35.50 -20.12 -41.21
N ASP A 528 36.56 -19.34 -41.41
CA ASP A 528 36.58 -18.30 -42.46
C ASP A 528 36.74 -18.88 -43.89
N ALA A 529 37.14 -20.16 -44.00
CA ALA A 529 37.25 -20.87 -45.27
C ALA A 529 35.88 -21.36 -45.80
N ASP A 530 34.86 -21.38 -44.93
CA ASP A 530 33.52 -21.86 -45.25
C ASP A 530 32.86 -21.06 -46.38
N LYS A 531 32.69 -21.68 -47.54
CA LYS A 531 32.07 -21.04 -48.71
C LYS A 531 30.60 -20.67 -48.48
N GLU A 532 29.90 -21.38 -47.59
CA GLU A 532 28.51 -21.11 -47.24
C GLU A 532 28.36 -20.08 -46.10
N GLN A 533 29.49 -19.64 -45.52
CA GLN A 533 29.54 -18.56 -44.54
C GLN A 533 28.60 -18.80 -43.34
N TRP A 534 28.58 -20.02 -42.80
CA TRP A 534 27.80 -20.36 -41.61
C TRP A 534 28.29 -19.63 -40.37
N LYS A 535 29.59 -19.28 -40.31
CA LYS A 535 30.17 -18.43 -39.25
C LYS A 535 29.43 -17.08 -39.11
N ALA A 536 28.93 -16.53 -40.22
CA ALA A 536 28.14 -15.30 -40.20
C ALA A 536 26.83 -15.43 -39.40
N THR A 537 26.30 -16.65 -39.23
CA THR A 537 25.13 -16.90 -38.39
C THR A 537 25.42 -16.63 -36.92
N HIS A 538 26.58 -17.06 -36.40
CA HIS A 538 26.96 -16.73 -35.02
C HIS A 538 27.19 -15.23 -34.84
N LYS A 539 27.82 -14.57 -35.81
CA LYS A 539 27.93 -13.11 -35.81
C LYS A 539 26.56 -12.44 -35.75
N ALA A 540 25.59 -12.91 -36.54
CA ALA A 540 24.22 -12.41 -36.51
C ALA A 540 23.53 -12.68 -35.16
N VAL A 541 23.82 -13.76 -34.44
CA VAL A 541 23.29 -14.00 -33.08
C VAL A 541 23.72 -12.90 -32.12
N VAL A 542 25.02 -12.56 -32.12
CA VAL A 542 25.58 -11.49 -31.27
C VAL A 542 25.00 -10.14 -31.70
N ASP A 543 25.02 -9.85 -33.00
CA ASP A 543 24.56 -8.58 -33.57
C ASP A 543 23.04 -8.38 -33.41
N SER A 544 22.24 -9.45 -33.36
CA SER A 544 20.76 -9.40 -33.23
C SER A 544 20.30 -8.63 -32.00
N ALA A 545 21.03 -8.70 -30.89
CA ALA A 545 20.67 -7.95 -29.69
C ALA A 545 20.78 -6.44 -29.94
N TYR A 546 21.87 -6.01 -30.56
CA TYR A 546 22.13 -4.61 -30.89
C TYR A 546 21.15 -4.09 -31.95
N GLU A 547 20.84 -4.90 -32.96
CA GLU A 547 19.87 -4.54 -34.00
C GLU A 547 18.46 -4.34 -33.43
N VAL A 548 17.99 -5.24 -32.57
CA VAL A 548 16.68 -5.08 -31.91
C VAL A 548 16.66 -3.84 -31.03
N ILE A 549 17.75 -3.55 -30.29
CA ILE A 549 17.84 -2.33 -29.48
C ILE A 549 17.83 -1.09 -30.38
N LYS A 550 18.53 -1.11 -31.51
CA LYS A 550 18.53 0.00 -32.49
C LYS A 550 17.13 0.26 -33.07
N LEU A 551 16.37 -0.80 -33.35
CA LEU A 551 15.04 -0.70 -33.97
C LEU A 551 13.92 -0.40 -32.97
N LYS A 552 13.92 -1.04 -31.80
CA LYS A 552 12.84 -1.00 -30.80
C LYS A 552 13.17 -0.16 -29.56
N GLY A 553 14.45 0.12 -29.32
CA GLY A 553 14.95 0.80 -28.13
C GLY A 553 15.26 -0.11 -26.93
N TYR A 554 14.83 -1.38 -26.95
CA TYR A 554 15.07 -2.35 -25.88
C TYR A 554 14.74 -3.79 -26.31
N THR A 555 15.25 -4.77 -25.56
CA THR A 555 14.85 -6.19 -25.67
C THR A 555 13.97 -6.58 -24.48
N ASN A 556 12.99 -7.47 -24.70
CA ASN A 556 12.12 -7.95 -23.61
C ASN A 556 11.47 -9.32 -23.91
N TRP A 557 10.81 -9.49 -25.05
CA TRP A 557 9.97 -10.68 -25.30
C TRP A 557 10.76 -11.99 -25.33
N ALA A 558 11.81 -12.06 -26.15
CA ALA A 558 12.59 -13.28 -26.28
C ALA A 558 13.30 -13.68 -24.97
N ILE A 559 13.80 -12.70 -24.20
CA ILE A 559 14.40 -12.96 -22.90
C ILE A 559 13.35 -13.39 -21.86
N GLY A 560 12.15 -12.80 -21.86
CA GLY A 560 11.04 -13.23 -21.00
C GLY A 560 10.63 -14.68 -21.25
N LEU A 561 10.53 -15.08 -22.52
CA LEU A 561 10.24 -16.48 -22.90
C LEU A 561 11.38 -17.43 -22.52
N SER A 562 12.64 -17.01 -22.68
CA SER A 562 13.82 -17.77 -22.24
C SER A 562 13.81 -18.00 -20.73
N VAL A 563 13.55 -16.96 -19.92
CA VAL A 563 13.49 -17.08 -18.46
C VAL A 563 12.32 -17.94 -18.00
N ALA A 564 11.17 -17.87 -18.67
CA ALA A 564 10.04 -18.75 -18.38
C ALA A 564 10.36 -20.23 -18.66
N ASP A 565 11.16 -20.53 -19.70
CA ASP A 565 11.62 -21.88 -20.01
C ASP A 565 12.57 -22.46 -18.94
N LEU A 566 13.48 -21.61 -18.41
CA LEU A 566 14.32 -21.95 -17.26
C LEU A 566 13.49 -22.19 -16.00
N THR A 567 12.57 -21.26 -15.72
CA THR A 567 11.63 -21.32 -14.58
C THR A 567 10.82 -22.61 -14.61
N GLU A 568 10.30 -22.99 -15.77
CA GLU A 568 9.52 -24.20 -15.95
C GLU A 568 10.32 -25.46 -15.59
N SER A 569 11.59 -25.52 -16.01
CA SER A 569 12.47 -26.67 -15.70
C SER A 569 12.71 -26.82 -14.20
N ILE A 570 12.86 -25.71 -13.48
CA ILE A 570 13.12 -25.69 -12.03
C ILE A 570 11.85 -25.97 -11.23
N ILE A 571 10.75 -25.28 -11.54
CA ILE A 571 9.48 -25.44 -10.80
C ILE A 571 8.90 -26.84 -11.02
N LYS A 572 8.89 -27.35 -12.25
CA LYS A 572 8.36 -28.68 -12.59
C LYS A 572 9.38 -29.82 -12.42
N ASN A 573 10.58 -29.53 -11.89
CA ASN A 573 11.61 -30.53 -11.62
C ASN A 573 11.98 -31.41 -12.85
N MET A 574 12.10 -30.80 -14.03
CA MET A 574 12.13 -31.55 -15.30
C MET A 574 13.48 -32.20 -15.63
N SER A 575 14.57 -31.73 -15.02
CA SER A 575 15.95 -32.16 -15.38
C SER A 575 16.27 -31.96 -16.87
N ARG A 576 15.80 -30.84 -17.45
CA ARG A 576 16.15 -30.44 -18.83
C ARG A 576 17.53 -29.78 -18.86
N VAL A 577 18.23 -29.90 -19.99
CA VAL A 577 19.56 -29.32 -20.21
C VAL A 577 19.44 -27.93 -20.85
N HIS A 578 20.08 -26.93 -20.26
CA HIS A 578 20.08 -25.54 -20.71
C HIS A 578 21.49 -24.95 -20.68
N PRO A 579 21.93 -24.15 -21.67
CA PRO A 579 23.21 -23.44 -21.59
C PRO A 579 23.03 -22.18 -20.74
N VAL A 580 23.28 -22.30 -19.44
CA VAL A 580 23.10 -21.23 -18.45
C VAL A 580 24.41 -20.94 -17.72
N SER A 581 24.55 -19.72 -17.21
CA SER A 581 25.76 -19.31 -16.50
C SER A 581 25.85 -20.02 -15.14
N THR A 582 26.93 -20.76 -14.95
CA THR A 582 27.23 -21.53 -13.73
C THR A 582 28.70 -21.38 -13.38
N MET A 583 29.11 -21.76 -12.16
CA MET A 583 30.51 -21.79 -11.77
C MET A 583 31.25 -22.91 -12.51
N VAL A 584 32.30 -22.55 -13.27
CA VAL A 584 33.04 -23.48 -14.14
C VAL A 584 34.46 -23.78 -13.70
N LYS A 585 34.82 -23.38 -12.48
CA LYS A 585 36.12 -23.68 -11.90
C LYS A 585 36.42 -25.18 -11.99
N ASP A 586 37.66 -25.50 -12.37
CA ASP A 586 38.22 -26.83 -12.61
C ASP A 586 37.62 -27.56 -13.84
N MET A 587 36.88 -26.86 -14.70
CA MET A 587 36.34 -27.39 -15.95
C MET A 587 37.11 -26.83 -17.16
N TYR A 588 37.38 -27.66 -18.16
CA TYR A 588 38.08 -27.28 -19.40
C TYR A 588 39.43 -26.55 -19.18
N GLY A 589 40.08 -26.73 -18.03
CA GLY A 589 41.34 -26.08 -17.67
C GLY A 589 41.22 -24.65 -17.14
N ILE A 590 40.03 -24.25 -16.68
CA ILE A 590 39.77 -22.96 -16.05
C ILE A 590 39.97 -23.10 -14.53
N GLY A 591 40.95 -22.40 -13.96
CA GLY A 591 41.26 -22.49 -12.52
C GLY A 591 40.56 -21.44 -11.64
N ASP A 592 40.08 -20.36 -12.24
CA ASP A 592 39.52 -19.22 -11.52
C ASP A 592 38.02 -19.39 -11.20
N GLU A 593 37.53 -18.66 -10.19
CA GLU A 593 36.10 -18.65 -9.81
C GLU A 593 35.26 -17.77 -10.74
N VAL A 594 35.13 -18.21 -11.99
CA VAL A 594 34.33 -17.53 -13.01
C VAL A 594 33.00 -18.24 -13.23
N PHE A 595 31.98 -17.44 -13.56
CA PHE A 595 30.71 -17.94 -14.04
C PHE A 595 30.67 -17.76 -15.55
N LEU A 596 30.28 -18.79 -16.28
CA LEU A 596 30.02 -18.73 -17.72
C LEU A 596 29.05 -19.84 -18.11
N SER A 597 28.55 -19.79 -19.35
CA SER A 597 27.51 -20.69 -19.79
C SER A 597 28.03 -22.05 -20.22
N LEU A 598 27.55 -23.10 -19.55
CA LEU A 598 27.73 -24.51 -19.92
C LEU A 598 26.35 -25.20 -19.94
N PRO A 599 26.19 -26.33 -20.65
CA PRO A 599 24.94 -27.06 -20.62
C PRO A 599 24.74 -27.67 -19.23
N CYS A 600 23.74 -27.17 -18.52
CA CYS A 600 23.41 -27.55 -17.15
C CYS A 600 22.07 -28.28 -17.10
N VAL A 601 22.00 -29.36 -16.33
CA VAL A 601 20.74 -30.03 -15.99
C VAL A 601 20.04 -29.21 -14.92
N LEU A 602 18.88 -28.64 -15.24
CA LEU A 602 18.07 -27.83 -14.34
C LEU A 602 16.86 -28.59 -13.82
N ASN A 603 16.72 -28.61 -12.50
CA ASN A 603 15.59 -29.20 -11.80
C ASN A 603 15.28 -28.41 -10.52
N SER A 604 14.49 -28.98 -9.60
CA SER A 604 14.06 -28.28 -8.38
C SER A 604 15.18 -27.81 -7.45
N THR A 605 16.39 -28.36 -7.57
CA THR A 605 17.56 -27.93 -6.78
C THR A 605 18.38 -26.82 -7.45
N GLY A 606 17.96 -26.32 -8.62
CA GLY A 606 18.75 -25.42 -9.46
C GLY A 606 19.61 -26.20 -10.46
N VAL A 607 20.91 -25.91 -10.54
CA VAL A 607 21.89 -26.64 -11.37
C VAL A 607 22.25 -27.97 -10.70
N SER A 608 21.62 -29.06 -11.14
CA SER A 608 21.88 -30.38 -10.58
C SER A 608 23.18 -31.00 -11.06
N SER A 609 23.53 -30.78 -12.33
CA SER A 609 24.77 -31.26 -12.93
C SER A 609 25.12 -30.43 -14.17
N VAL A 610 26.38 -30.51 -14.59
CA VAL A 610 26.90 -29.86 -15.80
C VAL A 610 27.32 -30.95 -16.77
N VAL A 611 26.93 -30.80 -18.04
CA VAL A 611 27.29 -31.74 -19.10
C VAL A 611 28.72 -31.47 -19.54
N ASN A 612 29.56 -32.49 -19.43
CA ASN A 612 30.93 -32.46 -19.96
C ASN A 612 30.88 -32.70 -21.48
N MET A 613 30.80 -31.62 -22.24
CA MET A 613 30.82 -31.67 -23.70
C MET A 613 32.22 -32.01 -24.22
N THR A 614 32.29 -32.87 -25.24
CA THR A 614 33.51 -33.09 -26.00
C THR A 614 33.70 -31.95 -26.99
N LEU A 615 34.46 -30.94 -26.58
CA LEU A 615 34.77 -29.76 -27.39
C LEU A 615 36.09 -29.97 -28.15
N THR A 616 36.22 -29.33 -29.31
CA THR A 616 37.50 -29.25 -30.04
C THR A 616 38.49 -28.34 -29.30
N ASP A 617 39.79 -28.50 -29.54
CA ASP A 617 40.82 -27.65 -28.92
C ASP A 617 40.59 -26.15 -29.20
N GLY A 618 40.09 -25.81 -30.38
CA GLY A 618 39.71 -24.45 -30.74
C GLY A 618 38.54 -23.91 -29.92
N GLU A 619 37.49 -24.71 -29.71
CA GLU A 619 36.34 -24.36 -28.87
C GLU A 619 36.76 -24.23 -27.39
N VAL A 620 37.61 -25.13 -26.89
CA VAL A 620 38.18 -25.04 -25.53
C VAL A 620 39.01 -23.78 -25.36
N ALA A 621 39.85 -23.42 -26.34
CA ALA A 621 40.65 -22.21 -26.29
C ALA A 621 39.78 -20.94 -26.27
N GLN A 622 38.70 -20.91 -27.05
CA GLN A 622 37.73 -19.80 -27.01
C GLN A 622 37.03 -19.71 -25.65
N LEU A 623 36.63 -20.84 -25.07
CA LEU A 623 35.99 -20.88 -23.76
C LEU A 623 36.92 -20.35 -22.65
N ARG A 624 38.21 -20.72 -22.68
CA ARG A 624 39.23 -20.18 -21.78
C ARG A 624 39.41 -18.68 -21.98
N LYS A 625 39.44 -18.20 -23.22
CA LYS A 625 39.53 -16.76 -23.50
C LYS A 625 38.34 -15.97 -22.93
N SER A 626 37.12 -16.51 -23.01
CA SER A 626 35.94 -15.92 -22.36
C SER A 626 36.12 -15.88 -20.83
N ALA A 627 36.59 -16.97 -20.24
CA ALA A 627 36.88 -17.05 -18.81
C ALA A 627 37.93 -16.01 -18.38
N ASP A 628 39.05 -15.89 -19.10
CA ASP A 628 40.10 -14.91 -18.83
C ASP A 628 39.59 -13.47 -18.91
N THR A 629 38.71 -13.19 -19.89
CA THR A 629 38.09 -11.87 -20.07
C THR A 629 37.20 -11.52 -18.88
N LEU A 630 36.37 -12.47 -18.43
CA LEU A 630 35.48 -12.29 -17.28
C LEU A 630 36.27 -12.16 -15.98
N TRP A 631 37.29 -13.01 -15.78
CA TRP A 631 38.18 -12.94 -14.63
C TRP A 631 38.92 -11.60 -14.56
N GLY A 632 39.36 -11.08 -15.71
CA GLY A 632 39.99 -9.77 -15.82
C GLY A 632 39.11 -8.64 -15.29
N ILE A 633 37.79 -8.73 -15.43
CA ILE A 633 36.84 -7.78 -14.84
C ILE A 633 36.58 -8.10 -13.37
N GLN A 634 36.39 -9.37 -13.03
CA GLN A 634 36.02 -9.82 -11.67
C GLN A 634 37.08 -9.49 -10.63
N LYS A 635 38.38 -9.65 -10.95
CA LYS A 635 39.49 -9.40 -10.03
C LYS A 635 39.62 -7.93 -9.61
N ASP A 636 39.11 -7.02 -10.44
CA ASP A 636 39.16 -5.58 -10.21
C ASP A 636 37.89 -5.05 -9.52
N LEU A 637 36.92 -5.93 -9.22
CA LEU A 637 35.71 -5.55 -8.47
C LEU A 637 36.04 -5.30 -7.00
N GLN A 638 35.53 -4.19 -6.48
CA GLN A 638 35.67 -3.84 -5.08
C GLN A 638 34.43 -4.22 -4.29
N ASP A 639 34.65 -4.68 -3.05
CA ASP A 639 33.63 -4.93 -2.05
C ASP A 639 32.54 -5.93 -2.49
N VAL A 640 32.91 -7.08 -3.06
CA VAL A 640 31.99 -8.15 -3.51
C VAL A 640 31.81 -9.26 -2.48
#